data_AF-A0A1U7M7A6-F1
#
_entry.id   AF-A0A1U7M7A6-F1
#
_cell.length_a   1.000
_cell.length_b   1.000
_cell.length_c   1.000
_cell.angle_alpha   90.00
_cell.angle_beta   90.00
_cell.angle_gamma   90.00
#
_symmetry.space_group_name_H-M   'P 1'
#
loop_
_entity.id
_entity.type
_entity.pdbx_description
1 polymer ?
#
loop_
_entity_poly.entity_id
_entity_poly.type
_entity_poly.pdbx_seq_one_letter_code
_entity_poly.pdbx_strand_id
1 'polypeptide(L)'
;MERLFIEKKTEVNVEREELLKEFKGYLGVKELKDVRVVDVYDLIGANEEEKNTILENIILEPFTDIYTKTLELSDDEKAFRIKDLKGQFNKREYFTNEFINLLFSEGDIEVKHSKIIVVKGIDEKALKTIKEYYINPIEFKEVSLDDMTVEKIDESVEPVEWVKGFIGFDREAMKAFKENKGIGMDVEDLLFIKEYFNKEERDPSLTEIKLIDTYWSDHCRHTTFMTRIGEIEIEDGDYKELFERELKNYLESREFTYEKREKAISLMDLATINMKELKKKGLLEDKEESDEVNAASIEIDVDVNGKTEKWLLMFKNETHNHPTEMEPFGGAATCLGGAIRDPLSGRAYVYQAMRITGAADPRTIYEDTLKGKLPQRKITRTAMKGYSSYGNEIGASTGFLREIYDDGFVAKRMECGALVAATPKENVYRGKPQAGDVIILLGGRTGRDGLGGAVGSSKEHSEDSLDKGGAEVQKGNPALERKIIRLFRKKDISKMIKVCNDFGAGGVGVAIGELADGLVVELDKVPLKYPGLSATDIALSESQERMACLLDKKDAEKFLEAAKAEDLEATIVAKVTEEKLLKFTYKGETVVAIKREFLDTNGLEKDIDIKLLSPREKGEETSKKDVENRITDLLEDINIGSQKGLVENFDSTVSGEAVVMPYGGKYMLSPSEGMVSKIPVLDGETTTTSIMTFGYDPSISKWSPFHGGYYAVIESLAKIVALGGTYKGVRLTFQEYFERLGEDKSKWGKPFLALLGAFSIQKDLDIAAIGGKDSMSGTFEDIDVPPTLISFAVTVENIGNIVTSEFKKANNRVVLIDLKEDKDGLIDTKDMMKKYDLVYELNKKGLILSATSVKRGGVMRSILEMSFGNKIGFKCKDLDMDELFKAKYGSIVLELKDDASIDELGEFTLLGKTISDQKIVIDEKSLEIDSLIEKWTSPLAEVFPSIEGELEKEKDYPKNSDIRIRKGLKVTKPKVLIPILTGTHGEYTLGRSFKNAGGDVEEFVFKFLNPKDFKESLLKFKEKIRTSQILALPHGVVFGGEPGGSGKLLKYILGTPEIKEEMDRFLQNTDGLILGIGEGFQTLLRSGLIVKGDAVLAQNKEGGFVSTFQDIEVKNSTSPWFNAMKKGDIYTAPIGTYEGRLLIGEDTNLDESQIATKLIAKNPTGSISNIESLTSFDGRVLGTISSIDRIDTGLYKNIDIKGEAKIFESGIKYFD
;
A
#
# COMPACT_ATOMS: atom_id res chain seq x y z
N MET A 1 -40.53 1.18 0.42
CA MET A 1 -39.21 1.79 0.63
C MET A 1 -39.26 2.55 1.95
N GLU A 2 -38.28 2.38 2.82
CA GLU A 2 -38.17 3.13 4.09
C GLU A 2 -36.76 3.71 4.20
N ARG A 3 -36.66 4.93 4.74
CA ARG A 3 -35.39 5.63 4.95
C ARG A 3 -35.04 5.61 6.43
N LEU A 4 -33.80 5.25 6.72
CA LEU A 4 -33.21 5.29 8.07
C LEU A 4 -32.11 6.35 8.10
N PHE A 5 -32.09 7.15 9.16
CA PHE A 5 -31.03 8.10 9.44
C PHE A 5 -30.23 7.60 10.64
N ILE A 6 -28.93 7.41 10.45
CA ILE A 6 -28.01 6.93 11.48
C ILE A 6 -26.91 7.97 11.68
N GLU A 7 -26.77 8.46 12.90
CA GLU A 7 -25.78 9.47 13.28
C GLU A 7 -24.95 8.94 14.44
N LYS A 8 -23.62 9.06 14.40
CA LYS A 8 -22.79 8.75 15.57
C LYS A 8 -23.03 9.78 16.67
N LYS A 9 -23.19 9.33 17.91
CA LYS A 9 -23.27 10.21 19.10
C LYS A 9 -22.06 11.13 19.16
N THR A 10 -22.26 12.36 19.61
CA THR A 10 -21.27 13.43 19.56
C THR A 10 -19.92 13.04 20.18
N GLU A 11 -19.94 12.32 21.29
CA GLU A 11 -18.76 11.87 22.06
C GLU A 11 -17.86 10.84 21.34
N VAL A 12 -18.37 10.22 20.27
CA VAL A 12 -17.69 9.17 19.49
C VAL A 12 -17.62 9.49 17.99
N ASN A 13 -18.09 10.68 17.58
CA ASN A 13 -18.15 11.07 16.18
C ASN A 13 -16.87 11.82 15.76
N VAL A 14 -15.82 11.05 15.48
CA VAL A 14 -14.51 11.59 15.04
C VAL A 14 -14.63 12.30 13.68
N GLU A 15 -15.41 11.78 12.73
CA GLU A 15 -15.61 12.41 11.41
C GLU A 15 -16.18 13.82 11.56
N ARG A 16 -17.14 14.02 12.48
CA ARG A 16 -17.66 15.34 12.85
C ARG A 16 -16.54 16.27 13.36
N GLU A 17 -15.69 15.79 14.27
CA GLU A 17 -14.62 16.62 14.85
C GLU A 17 -13.57 17.02 13.79
N GLU A 18 -13.18 16.08 12.92
CA GLU A 18 -12.29 16.34 11.79
C GLU A 18 -12.87 17.41 10.86
N LEU A 19 -14.12 17.25 10.42
CA LEU A 19 -14.77 18.20 9.51
C LEU A 19 -14.99 19.57 10.17
N LEU A 20 -15.35 19.61 11.45
CA LEU A 20 -15.50 20.86 12.19
C LEU A 20 -14.17 21.62 12.27
N LYS A 21 -13.07 20.92 12.58
CA LYS A 21 -11.72 21.49 12.62
C LYS A 21 -11.28 21.98 11.24
N GLU A 22 -11.50 21.19 10.21
CA GLU A 22 -11.11 21.51 8.83
C GLU A 22 -11.89 22.72 8.28
N PHE A 23 -13.23 22.73 8.42
CA PHE A 23 -14.06 23.83 7.92
C PHE A 23 -13.84 25.14 8.68
N LYS A 24 -13.60 25.08 10.00
CA LYS A 24 -13.29 26.28 10.79
C LYS A 24 -11.89 26.81 10.56
N GLY A 25 -10.91 25.89 10.56
CA GLY A 25 -9.49 26.20 10.51
C GLY A 25 -9.03 26.45 9.10
N TYR A 26 -8.94 25.39 8.30
CA TYR A 26 -8.37 25.43 6.96
C TYR A 26 -9.24 26.20 5.96
N LEU A 27 -10.56 25.99 5.99
CA LEU A 27 -11.50 26.67 5.09
C LEU A 27 -11.88 28.09 5.57
N GLY A 28 -11.46 28.47 6.77
CA GLY A 28 -11.68 29.82 7.31
C GLY A 28 -13.13 30.17 7.69
N VAL A 29 -14.05 29.19 7.81
CA VAL A 29 -15.47 29.41 8.17
C VAL A 29 -15.62 29.57 9.68
N LYS A 30 -15.18 30.72 10.20
CA LYS A 30 -15.03 30.98 11.65
C LYS A 30 -16.36 30.99 12.41
N GLU A 31 -17.46 31.34 11.76
CA GLU A 31 -18.81 31.41 12.32
C GLU A 31 -19.50 30.05 12.47
N LEU A 32 -18.98 28.99 11.83
CA LEU A 32 -19.49 27.64 11.97
C LEU A 32 -19.60 27.28 13.46
N LYS A 33 -20.72 26.76 13.91
CA LYS A 33 -20.88 26.35 15.31
C LYS A 33 -20.62 24.87 15.47
N ASP A 34 -21.21 24.08 14.57
CA ASP A 34 -21.22 22.63 14.64
C ASP A 34 -21.38 21.99 13.27
N VAL A 35 -20.99 20.71 13.16
CA VAL A 35 -21.20 19.83 12.01
C VAL A 35 -21.87 18.55 12.50
N ARG A 36 -22.77 17.98 11.70
CA ARG A 36 -23.31 16.62 11.90
C ARG A 36 -23.12 15.82 10.63
N VAL A 37 -22.82 14.53 10.79
CA VAL A 37 -22.67 13.58 9.68
C VAL A 37 -23.71 12.49 9.89
N VAL A 38 -24.61 12.35 8.93
CA VAL A 38 -25.74 11.42 9.00
C VAL A 38 -25.66 10.44 7.84
N ASP A 39 -25.49 9.17 8.16
CA ASP A 39 -25.58 8.08 7.20
C ASP A 39 -27.06 7.78 6.91
N VAL A 40 -27.40 7.65 5.63
CA VAL A 40 -28.76 7.46 5.17
C VAL A 40 -28.86 6.14 4.42
N TYR A 41 -29.71 5.25 4.94
CA TYR A 41 -29.98 3.94 4.36
C TYR A 41 -31.40 3.91 3.82
N ASP A 42 -31.53 3.64 2.52
CA ASP A 42 -32.80 3.52 1.82
C ASP A 42 -33.10 2.03 1.58
N LEU A 43 -34.03 1.45 2.34
CA LEU A 43 -34.42 0.03 2.26
C LEU A 43 -35.54 -0.18 1.25
N ILE A 44 -35.31 -1.08 0.31
CA ILE A 44 -36.21 -1.44 -0.79
C ILE A 44 -36.58 -2.91 -0.63
N GLY A 45 -37.83 -3.28 -0.93
CA GLY A 45 -38.28 -4.68 -0.93
C GLY A 45 -38.57 -5.31 0.44
N ALA A 46 -38.03 -4.79 1.55
CA ALA A 46 -38.23 -5.36 2.88
C ALA A 46 -39.61 -5.06 3.51
N ASN A 47 -40.21 -6.08 4.15
CA ASN A 47 -41.40 -5.95 5.01
C ASN A 47 -41.03 -5.44 6.42
N GLU A 48 -42.01 -5.09 7.26
CA GLU A 48 -41.75 -4.49 8.59
C GLU A 48 -40.92 -5.36 9.54
N GLU A 49 -41.06 -6.68 9.50
CA GLU A 49 -40.28 -7.61 10.31
C GLU A 49 -38.82 -7.68 9.83
N GLU A 50 -38.63 -7.77 8.51
CA GLU A 50 -37.32 -7.74 7.87
C GLU A 50 -36.59 -6.42 8.13
N LYS A 51 -37.29 -5.29 8.02
CA LYS A 51 -36.75 -3.95 8.30
C LYS A 51 -36.24 -3.82 9.73
N ASN A 52 -37.02 -4.25 10.72
CA ASN A 52 -36.60 -4.22 12.12
C ASN A 52 -35.38 -5.12 12.34
N THR A 53 -35.37 -6.30 11.70
CA THR A 53 -34.24 -7.24 11.78
C THR A 53 -32.97 -6.63 11.18
N ILE A 54 -33.06 -5.97 10.02
CA ILE A 54 -31.93 -5.30 9.35
C ILE A 54 -31.43 -4.12 10.19
N LEU A 55 -32.33 -3.28 10.70
CA LEU A 55 -31.98 -2.17 11.56
C LEU A 55 -31.22 -2.64 12.81
N GLU A 56 -31.80 -3.59 13.56
CA GLU A 56 -31.27 -4.00 14.87
C GLU A 56 -30.02 -4.89 14.79
N ASN A 57 -29.91 -5.75 13.77
CA ASN A 57 -28.83 -6.74 13.71
C ASN A 57 -27.70 -6.37 12.74
N ILE A 58 -27.96 -5.48 11.77
CA ILE A 58 -27.00 -5.13 10.73
C ILE A 58 -26.57 -3.65 10.87
N ILE A 59 -27.52 -2.72 10.77
CA ILE A 59 -27.20 -1.29 10.59
C ILE A 59 -26.84 -0.61 11.92
N LEU A 60 -27.71 -0.69 12.92
CA LEU A 60 -27.63 0.12 14.13
C LEU A 60 -26.61 -0.42 15.14
N GLU A 61 -25.79 0.47 15.72
CA GLU A 61 -25.08 0.22 16.98
C GLU A 61 -25.65 1.11 18.09
N PRO A 62 -26.63 0.64 18.90
CA PRO A 62 -27.35 1.49 19.86
C PRO A 62 -26.46 2.21 20.87
N PHE A 63 -25.30 1.64 21.21
CA PHE A 63 -24.39 2.25 22.15
C PHE A 63 -23.68 3.49 21.57
N THR A 64 -23.37 3.50 20.28
CA THR A 64 -22.63 4.61 19.64
C THR A 64 -23.46 5.45 18.68
N ASP A 65 -24.65 4.99 18.32
CA ASP A 65 -25.45 5.55 17.23
C ASP A 65 -26.76 6.15 17.77
N ILE A 66 -27.27 7.11 17.01
CA ILE A 66 -28.58 7.72 17.13
C ILE A 66 -29.33 7.35 15.86
N TYR A 67 -30.51 6.74 16.03
CA TYR A 67 -31.40 6.40 14.93
C TYR A 67 -32.63 7.31 14.95
N THR A 68 -32.98 7.87 13.80
CA THR A 68 -34.24 8.57 13.60
C THR A 68 -34.92 8.13 12.29
N LYS A 69 -36.26 8.25 12.26
CA LYS A 69 -37.06 8.05 11.04
C LYS A 69 -37.14 9.30 10.15
N THR A 70 -36.87 10.47 10.74
CA THR A 70 -36.89 11.76 10.07
C THR A 70 -35.66 12.56 10.44
N LEU A 71 -35.11 13.31 9.48
CA LEU A 71 -34.05 14.28 9.75
C LEU A 71 -34.68 15.57 10.30
N GLU A 72 -34.36 15.89 11.55
CA GLU A 72 -34.74 17.16 12.16
C GLU A 72 -33.61 18.19 11.98
N LEU A 73 -33.97 19.37 11.47
CA LEU A 73 -33.09 20.52 11.27
C LEU A 73 -33.65 21.73 12.01
N SER A 74 -32.82 22.46 12.75
CA SER A 74 -33.22 23.75 13.34
C SER A 74 -33.15 24.90 12.32
N ASP A 75 -33.79 26.04 12.63
CA ASP A 75 -33.80 27.22 11.76
C ASP A 75 -32.38 27.77 11.44
N ASP A 76 -31.39 27.46 12.28
CA ASP A 76 -29.98 27.84 12.12
C ASP A 76 -29.08 26.72 11.56
N GLU A 77 -29.67 25.60 11.14
CA GLU A 77 -29.01 24.47 10.49
C GLU A 77 -29.30 24.44 8.99
N LYS A 78 -28.26 24.12 8.22
CA LYS A 78 -28.35 23.89 6.78
C LYS A 78 -27.77 22.51 6.48
N ALA A 79 -28.28 21.86 5.45
CA ALA A 79 -27.84 20.51 5.10
C ALA A 79 -27.71 20.31 3.59
N PHE A 80 -26.87 19.37 3.20
CA PHE A 80 -26.80 18.85 1.84
C PHE A 80 -26.53 17.35 1.86
N ARG A 81 -27.05 16.64 0.84
CA ARG A 81 -26.94 15.19 0.72
C ARG A 81 -26.10 14.83 -0.48
N ILE A 82 -25.20 13.87 -0.30
CA ILE A 82 -24.36 13.33 -1.34
C ILE A 82 -24.57 11.82 -1.51
N LYS A 83 -24.48 11.36 -2.76
CA LYS A 83 -24.45 9.95 -3.17
C LYS A 83 -23.19 9.71 -4.00
N ASP A 84 -22.58 8.54 -3.86
CA ASP A 84 -21.53 8.11 -4.79
C ASP A 84 -22.07 8.08 -6.24
N LEU A 85 -21.24 8.43 -7.21
CA LEU A 85 -21.60 8.31 -8.62
C LEU A 85 -21.83 6.85 -9.04
N LYS A 86 -22.66 6.66 -10.06
CA LYS A 86 -22.89 5.34 -10.67
C LYS A 86 -21.58 4.75 -11.19
N GLY A 87 -21.26 3.52 -10.77
CA GLY A 87 -20.01 2.83 -11.11
C GLY A 87 -18.91 2.97 -10.06
N GLN A 88 -19.01 3.93 -9.13
CA GLN A 88 -18.12 3.98 -7.98
C GLN A 88 -18.46 2.89 -6.96
N PHE A 89 -17.45 2.24 -6.42
CA PHE A 89 -17.64 1.19 -5.41
C PHE A 89 -17.98 1.82 -4.06
N ASN A 90 -19.27 1.78 -3.69
CA ASN A 90 -19.73 2.12 -2.35
C ASN A 90 -19.54 0.90 -1.43
N LYS A 91 -18.42 0.86 -0.71
CA LYS A 91 -18.04 -0.23 0.20
C LYS A 91 -19.13 -0.55 1.23
N ARG A 92 -19.73 0.48 1.82
CA ARG A 92 -20.79 0.36 2.83
C ARG A 92 -22.06 -0.24 2.24
N GLU A 93 -22.50 0.26 1.09
CA GLU A 93 -23.65 -0.30 0.36
C GLU A 93 -23.41 -1.77 0.01
N TYR A 94 -22.24 -2.09 -0.57
CA TYR A 94 -21.91 -3.43 -1.01
C TYR A 94 -21.95 -4.45 0.14
N PHE A 95 -21.18 -4.23 1.22
CA PHE A 95 -21.13 -5.17 2.32
C PHE A 95 -22.41 -5.22 3.16
N THR A 96 -23.20 -4.13 3.21
CA THR A 96 -24.54 -4.16 3.81
C THR A 96 -25.44 -5.12 3.05
N ASN A 97 -25.47 -5.01 1.72
CA ASN A 97 -26.28 -5.88 0.87
C ASN A 97 -25.79 -7.34 0.91
N GLU A 98 -24.47 -7.58 0.91
CA GLU A 98 -23.93 -8.93 1.10
C GLU A 98 -24.41 -9.54 2.42
N PHE A 99 -24.37 -8.78 3.52
CA PHE A 99 -24.87 -9.26 4.82
C PHE A 99 -26.38 -9.55 4.78
N ILE A 100 -27.19 -8.69 4.17
CA ILE A 100 -28.64 -8.90 4.00
C ILE A 100 -28.93 -10.16 3.19
N ASN A 101 -28.23 -10.37 2.07
CA ASN A 101 -28.39 -11.53 1.20
C ASN A 101 -28.09 -12.86 1.93
N LEU A 102 -27.20 -12.85 2.92
CA LEU A 102 -26.94 -14.02 3.78
C LEU A 102 -28.10 -14.35 4.70
N LEU A 103 -28.83 -13.34 5.19
CA LEU A 103 -29.96 -13.50 6.11
C LEU A 103 -31.25 -13.89 5.38
N PHE A 104 -31.55 -13.21 4.27
CA PHE A 104 -32.82 -13.31 3.58
C PHE A 104 -32.63 -14.02 2.25
N SER A 105 -32.61 -15.36 2.29
CA SER A 105 -32.31 -16.21 1.13
C SER A 105 -33.33 -16.16 -0.03
N GLU A 106 -34.44 -15.42 0.09
CA GLU A 106 -35.56 -15.38 -0.89
C GLU A 106 -36.12 -13.97 -1.17
N GLY A 107 -35.50 -12.88 -0.68
CA GLY A 107 -36.03 -11.53 -0.83
C GLY A 107 -35.25 -10.66 -1.84
N ASP A 108 -35.97 -9.89 -2.67
CA ASP A 108 -35.40 -8.76 -3.45
C ASP A 108 -35.18 -7.54 -2.53
N ILE A 109 -34.48 -7.74 -1.41
CA ILE A 109 -34.17 -6.66 -0.46
C ILE A 109 -32.89 -5.98 -0.91
N GLU A 110 -32.96 -4.67 -1.09
CA GLU A 110 -31.79 -3.86 -1.45
C GLU A 110 -31.70 -2.66 -0.51
N VAL A 111 -30.47 -2.31 -0.15
CA VAL A 111 -30.15 -1.10 0.61
C VAL A 111 -29.31 -0.20 -0.27
N LYS A 112 -29.70 1.07 -0.36
CA LYS A 112 -28.87 2.15 -0.92
C LYS A 112 -28.31 3.01 0.19
N HIS A 113 -27.06 3.46 0.02
CA HIS A 113 -26.37 4.29 1.00
C HIS A 113 -26.05 5.69 0.44
N SER A 114 -26.12 6.70 1.32
CA SER A 114 -25.77 8.10 1.02
C SER A 114 -25.45 8.84 2.32
N LYS A 115 -24.82 10.01 2.24
CA LYS A 115 -24.51 10.83 3.43
C LYS A 115 -25.17 12.19 3.38
N ILE A 116 -25.57 12.70 4.55
CA ILE A 116 -26.01 14.08 4.77
C ILE A 116 -25.02 14.77 5.68
N ILE A 117 -24.58 15.95 5.26
CA ILE A 117 -23.77 16.86 6.08
C ILE A 117 -24.67 18.00 6.53
N VAL A 118 -24.81 18.17 7.85
CA VAL A 118 -25.53 19.29 8.46
C VAL A 118 -24.51 20.24 9.07
N VAL A 119 -24.68 21.54 8.84
CA VAL A 119 -23.79 22.60 9.30
C VAL A 119 -24.61 23.69 9.99
N LYS A 120 -24.11 24.16 11.14
CA LYS A 120 -24.86 25.06 12.03
C LYS A 120 -24.24 26.45 12.11
N GLY A 121 -25.07 27.48 12.05
CA GLY A 121 -24.68 28.86 12.33
C GLY A 121 -23.96 29.59 11.20
N ILE A 122 -24.07 29.08 9.97
CA ILE A 122 -23.42 29.66 8.78
C ILE A 122 -24.44 30.28 7.80
N ASP A 123 -23.98 31.18 6.94
CA ASP A 123 -24.80 31.75 5.86
C ASP A 123 -24.74 30.90 4.57
N GLU A 124 -25.41 31.34 3.50
CA GLU A 124 -25.40 30.62 2.20
C GLU A 124 -24.03 30.66 1.51
N LYS A 125 -23.25 31.71 1.73
CA LYS A 125 -21.93 31.86 1.12
C LYS A 125 -20.96 30.84 1.72
N ALA A 126 -20.93 30.73 3.04
CA ALA A 126 -20.16 29.74 3.76
C ALA A 126 -20.58 28.30 3.41
N LEU A 127 -21.89 28.04 3.29
CA LEU A 127 -22.39 26.73 2.85
C LEU A 127 -21.86 26.37 1.46
N LYS A 128 -21.87 27.33 0.52
CA LYS A 128 -21.34 27.13 -0.83
C LYS A 128 -19.85 26.78 -0.80
N THR A 129 -19.05 27.49 -0.02
CA THR A 129 -17.61 27.20 0.14
C THR A 129 -17.37 25.81 0.71
N ILE A 130 -18.16 25.37 1.70
CA ILE A 130 -18.09 24.01 2.26
C ILE A 130 -18.43 22.97 1.18
N LYS A 131 -19.47 23.20 0.37
CA LYS A 131 -19.84 22.28 -0.72
C LYS A 131 -18.75 22.17 -1.77
N GLU A 132 -18.18 23.29 -2.21
CA GLU A 132 -17.09 23.33 -3.20
C GLU A 132 -15.84 22.59 -2.69
N TYR A 133 -15.53 22.68 -1.40
CA TYR A 133 -14.42 21.94 -0.80
C TYR A 133 -14.75 20.45 -0.60
N TYR A 134 -15.94 20.11 -0.11
CA TYR A 134 -16.28 18.74 0.29
C TYR A 134 -16.64 17.85 -0.91
N ILE A 135 -17.49 18.35 -1.82
CA ILE A 135 -18.04 17.58 -2.94
C ILE A 135 -17.03 17.56 -4.08
N ASN A 136 -16.31 16.43 -4.24
CA ASN A 136 -15.61 16.15 -5.48
C ASN A 136 -16.63 15.64 -6.51
N PRO A 137 -16.88 16.34 -7.63
CA PRO A 137 -17.88 15.94 -8.62
C PRO A 137 -17.54 14.63 -9.35
N ILE A 138 -16.30 14.15 -9.24
CA ILE A 138 -15.84 12.86 -9.77
C ILE A 138 -16.25 11.70 -8.84
N GLU A 139 -16.46 11.98 -7.55
CA GLU A 139 -16.83 10.99 -6.54
C GLU A 139 -18.33 11.01 -6.24
N PHE A 140 -18.86 12.22 -6.08
CA PHE A 140 -20.16 12.45 -5.46
C PHE A 140 -21.08 13.28 -6.34
N LYS A 141 -22.36 12.93 -6.29
CA LYS A 141 -23.45 13.75 -6.78
C LYS A 141 -24.26 14.30 -5.61
N GLU A 142 -24.48 15.61 -5.62
CA GLU A 142 -25.45 16.22 -4.71
C GLU A 142 -26.88 15.83 -5.14
N VAL A 143 -27.69 15.38 -4.19
CA VAL A 143 -29.09 15.01 -4.39
C VAL A 143 -29.99 15.72 -3.37
N SER A 144 -31.29 15.78 -3.68
CA SER A 144 -32.25 16.35 -2.73
C SER A 144 -32.32 15.52 -1.45
N LEU A 145 -32.58 16.16 -0.31
CA LEU A 145 -32.70 15.49 0.99
C LEU A 145 -33.82 14.43 1.00
N ASP A 146 -34.89 14.66 0.23
CA ASP A 146 -36.05 13.78 0.06
C ASP A 146 -35.96 12.83 -1.14
N ASP A 147 -34.86 12.84 -1.91
CA ASP A 147 -34.71 12.00 -3.11
C ASP A 147 -34.75 10.51 -2.75
N MET A 148 -35.82 9.82 -3.14
CA MET A 148 -36.03 8.37 -2.99
C MET A 148 -35.91 7.63 -4.33
N THR A 149 -35.33 8.27 -5.37
CA THR A 149 -35.20 7.61 -6.67
C THR A 149 -34.25 6.42 -6.60
N VAL A 150 -34.74 5.28 -7.06
CA VAL A 150 -33.95 4.07 -7.31
C VAL A 150 -33.77 3.99 -8.81
N GLU A 151 -32.55 4.24 -9.30
CA GLU A 151 -32.25 4.01 -10.71
C GLU A 151 -32.35 2.51 -11.00
N LYS A 152 -33.34 2.10 -11.80
CA LYS A 152 -33.37 0.73 -12.31
C LYS A 152 -32.19 0.52 -13.25
N ILE A 153 -31.51 -0.62 -13.09
CA ILE A 153 -30.48 -1.05 -14.03
C ILE A 153 -31.19 -1.31 -15.37
N ASP A 154 -30.72 -0.65 -16.41
CA ASP A 154 -31.15 -0.96 -17.77
C ASP A 154 -30.56 -2.31 -18.15
N GLU A 155 -31.42 -3.33 -18.18
CA GLU A 155 -31.03 -4.69 -18.57
C GLU A 155 -30.88 -4.84 -20.09
N SER A 156 -31.25 -3.80 -20.86
CA SER A 156 -31.06 -3.83 -22.31
C SER A 156 -29.58 -3.85 -22.64
N VAL A 157 -29.19 -4.83 -23.45
CA VAL A 157 -27.82 -4.97 -23.91
C VAL A 157 -27.72 -4.27 -25.25
N GLU A 158 -26.84 -3.28 -25.34
CA GLU A 158 -26.54 -2.62 -26.60
C GLU A 158 -26.01 -3.65 -27.62
N PRO A 159 -26.49 -3.62 -28.87
CA PRO A 159 -25.95 -4.48 -29.93
C PRO A 159 -24.49 -4.11 -30.20
N VAL A 160 -23.73 -5.06 -30.74
CA VAL A 160 -22.35 -4.83 -31.16
C VAL A 160 -22.33 -3.74 -32.22
N GLU A 161 -21.58 -2.65 -31.95
CA GLU A 161 -21.42 -1.57 -32.90
C GLU A 161 -20.38 -1.95 -33.96
N TRP A 162 -20.79 -1.97 -35.23
CA TRP A 162 -19.92 -2.21 -36.39
C TRP A 162 -19.62 -0.88 -37.09
N VAL A 163 -18.34 -0.60 -37.38
CA VAL A 163 -17.93 0.65 -38.04
C VAL A 163 -18.07 0.50 -39.56
N LYS A 164 -19.30 0.61 -40.04
CA LYS A 164 -19.64 0.38 -41.46
C LYS A 164 -18.92 1.37 -42.38
N GLY A 165 -18.27 0.85 -43.41
CA GLY A 165 -17.52 1.60 -44.41
C GLY A 165 -16.14 2.05 -43.95
N PHE A 166 -15.64 1.59 -42.79
CA PHE A 166 -14.32 1.94 -42.25
C PHE A 166 -13.20 1.73 -43.26
N ILE A 167 -13.22 0.61 -43.98
CA ILE A 167 -12.21 0.29 -45.00
C ILE A 167 -12.18 1.29 -46.16
N GLY A 168 -13.24 2.08 -46.33
CA GLY A 168 -13.36 3.16 -47.32
C GLY A 168 -13.14 4.57 -46.76
N PHE A 169 -12.90 4.76 -45.47
CA PHE A 169 -12.69 6.10 -44.88
C PHE A 169 -11.47 6.79 -45.47
N ASP A 170 -11.61 8.06 -45.84
CA ASP A 170 -10.46 8.92 -46.12
C ASP A 170 -9.89 9.50 -44.81
N ARG A 171 -8.81 10.28 -44.91
CA ARG A 171 -8.12 10.83 -43.75
C ARG A 171 -8.99 11.77 -42.91
N GLU A 172 -9.89 12.54 -43.54
CA GLU A 172 -10.78 13.47 -42.84
C GLU A 172 -11.90 12.73 -42.12
N ALA A 173 -12.49 11.71 -42.77
CA ALA A 173 -13.43 10.80 -42.13
C ALA A 173 -12.78 10.08 -40.93
N MET A 174 -11.49 9.72 -41.03
CA MET A 174 -10.75 9.07 -39.94
C MET A 174 -10.55 10.00 -38.73
N LYS A 175 -10.23 11.28 -38.96
CA LYS A 175 -10.14 12.30 -37.90
C LYS A 175 -11.49 12.49 -37.20
N ALA A 176 -12.56 12.66 -37.97
CA ALA A 176 -13.91 12.82 -37.42
C ALA A 176 -14.34 11.59 -36.62
N PHE A 177 -14.01 10.38 -37.08
CA PHE A 177 -14.27 9.15 -36.34
C PHE A 177 -13.49 9.11 -35.01
N LYS A 178 -12.20 9.42 -35.03
CA LYS A 178 -11.33 9.48 -33.84
C LYS A 178 -11.92 10.41 -32.77
N GLU A 179 -12.28 11.64 -33.14
CA GLU A 179 -12.85 12.62 -32.22
C GLU A 179 -14.22 12.18 -31.68
N ASN A 180 -15.12 11.72 -32.54
CA ASN A 180 -16.47 11.31 -32.15
C ASN A 180 -16.49 10.08 -31.23
N LYS A 181 -15.54 9.15 -31.41
CA LYS A 181 -15.47 7.91 -30.62
C LYS A 181 -14.45 7.95 -29.48
N GLY A 182 -13.72 9.05 -29.34
CA GLY A 182 -12.76 9.27 -28.26
C GLY A 182 -11.50 8.39 -28.32
N ILE A 183 -11.08 7.98 -29.52
CA ILE A 183 -9.93 7.10 -29.75
C ILE A 183 -8.61 7.83 -29.43
N GLY A 184 -7.74 7.16 -28.69
CA GLY A 184 -6.45 7.67 -28.21
C GLY A 184 -5.35 7.70 -29.27
N MET A 185 -5.24 6.65 -30.09
CA MET A 185 -4.19 6.52 -31.13
C MET A 185 -4.19 7.67 -32.14
N ASP A 186 -3.06 7.92 -32.78
CA ASP A 186 -3.00 8.91 -33.84
C ASP A 186 -3.71 8.45 -35.13
N VAL A 187 -3.85 9.38 -36.08
CA VAL A 187 -4.55 9.11 -37.35
C VAL A 187 -3.77 8.14 -38.22
N GLU A 188 -2.44 8.07 -38.09
CA GLU A 188 -1.62 7.16 -38.90
C GLU A 188 -1.80 5.72 -38.45
N ASP A 189 -1.84 5.47 -37.14
CA ASP A 189 -2.17 4.15 -36.59
C ASP A 189 -3.57 3.70 -37.03
N LEU A 190 -4.55 4.60 -37.06
CA LEU A 190 -5.90 4.31 -37.57
C LEU A 190 -5.91 3.97 -39.07
N LEU A 191 -5.09 4.64 -39.88
CA LEU A 191 -4.94 4.33 -41.30
C LEU A 191 -4.23 2.98 -41.50
N PHE A 192 -3.24 2.64 -40.67
CA PHE A 192 -2.59 1.35 -40.67
C PHE A 192 -3.57 0.21 -40.31
N ILE A 193 -4.44 0.43 -39.32
CA ILE A 193 -5.53 -0.49 -38.98
C ILE A 193 -6.51 -0.65 -40.15
N LYS A 194 -6.85 0.45 -40.83
CA LYS A 194 -7.67 0.41 -42.06
C LYS A 194 -7.03 -0.47 -43.14
N GLU A 195 -5.72 -0.43 -43.33
CA GLU A 195 -5.03 -1.30 -44.29
C GLU A 195 -5.11 -2.78 -43.91
N TYR A 196 -5.01 -3.11 -42.63
CA TYR A 196 -5.21 -4.47 -42.14
C TYR A 196 -6.63 -4.98 -42.42
N PHE A 197 -7.67 -4.21 -42.05
CA PHE A 197 -9.05 -4.62 -42.29
C PHE A 197 -9.43 -4.66 -43.77
N ASN A 198 -8.78 -3.85 -44.62
CA ASN A 198 -8.86 -4.00 -46.07
C ASN A 198 -8.36 -5.37 -46.55
N LYS A 199 -7.24 -5.87 -46.00
CA LYS A 199 -6.69 -7.19 -46.34
C LYS A 199 -7.57 -8.34 -45.81
N GLU A 200 -8.24 -8.14 -44.68
CA GLU A 200 -9.22 -9.10 -44.13
C GLU A 200 -10.60 -9.02 -44.81
N GLU A 201 -10.77 -8.14 -45.81
CA GLU A 201 -11.99 -7.96 -46.61
C GLU A 201 -13.27 -7.71 -45.77
N ARG A 202 -13.14 -6.99 -44.65
CA ARG A 202 -14.26 -6.69 -43.75
C ARG A 202 -14.10 -5.38 -42.98
N ASP A 203 -15.21 -4.80 -42.58
CA ASP A 203 -15.21 -3.71 -41.60
C ASP A 203 -14.97 -4.25 -40.18
N PRO A 204 -14.33 -3.48 -39.28
CA PRO A 204 -14.13 -3.85 -37.89
C PRO A 204 -15.37 -3.56 -37.02
N SER A 205 -15.46 -4.25 -35.89
CA SER A 205 -16.31 -3.81 -34.78
C SER A 205 -15.66 -2.63 -34.03
N LEU A 206 -16.45 -1.81 -33.35
CA LEU A 206 -15.91 -0.79 -32.46
C LEU A 206 -15.12 -1.42 -31.31
N THR A 207 -15.50 -2.63 -30.85
CA THR A 207 -14.75 -3.40 -29.85
C THR A 207 -13.33 -3.69 -30.33
N GLU A 208 -13.15 -4.09 -31.61
CA GLU A 208 -11.82 -4.35 -32.17
C GLU A 208 -10.96 -3.08 -32.19
N ILE A 209 -11.50 -1.95 -32.64
CA ILE A 209 -10.76 -0.68 -32.68
C ILE A 209 -10.36 -0.25 -31.27
N LYS A 210 -11.29 -0.31 -30.29
CA LYS A 210 -10.99 0.08 -28.90
C LYS A 210 -10.01 -0.87 -28.21
N LEU A 211 -10.07 -2.16 -28.53
CA LEU A 211 -9.10 -3.14 -28.04
C LEU A 211 -7.71 -2.81 -28.58
N ILE A 212 -7.57 -2.52 -29.89
CA ILE A 212 -6.30 -2.11 -30.49
C ILE A 212 -5.81 -0.78 -29.89
N ASP A 213 -6.68 0.21 -29.71
CA ASP A 213 -6.38 1.50 -29.06
C ASP A 213 -5.80 1.31 -27.64
N THR A 214 -6.31 0.33 -26.91
CA THR A 214 -5.81 0.02 -25.57
C THR A 214 -4.47 -0.73 -25.62
N TYR A 215 -4.35 -1.75 -26.49
CA TYR A 215 -3.10 -2.51 -26.69
C TYR A 215 -1.93 -1.62 -27.13
N TRP A 216 -2.20 -0.66 -28.02
CA TRP A 216 -1.17 0.23 -28.59
C TRP A 216 -1.03 1.55 -27.82
N SER A 217 -1.73 1.73 -26.70
CA SER A 217 -1.59 2.91 -25.85
C SER A 217 -0.17 3.03 -25.28
N ASP A 218 0.26 4.26 -24.96
CA ASP A 218 1.60 4.49 -24.38
C ASP A 218 1.78 3.74 -23.05
N HIS A 219 0.72 3.64 -22.26
CA HIS A 219 0.70 2.90 -20.99
C HIS A 219 1.00 1.40 -21.14
N CYS A 220 0.54 0.77 -22.23
CA CYS A 220 0.76 -0.67 -22.47
C CYS A 220 2.02 -0.95 -23.30
N ARG A 221 2.35 -0.07 -24.26
CA ARG A 221 3.45 -0.27 -25.23
C ARG A 221 4.77 0.39 -24.80
N HIS A 222 4.73 1.34 -23.88
CA HIS A 222 5.85 2.23 -23.61
C HIS A 222 6.35 2.90 -24.91
N THR A 223 5.42 3.36 -25.75
CA THR A 223 5.71 3.91 -27.09
C THR A 223 6.74 5.02 -27.01
N THR A 224 6.64 5.90 -26.01
CA THR A 224 7.61 6.95 -25.73
C THR A 224 9.01 6.36 -25.51
N PHE A 225 9.14 5.34 -24.68
CA PHE A 225 10.42 4.68 -24.40
C PHE A 225 10.96 3.86 -25.58
N MET A 226 10.09 3.40 -26.47
CA MET A 226 10.43 2.63 -27.67
C MET A 226 10.66 3.50 -28.91
N THR A 227 10.33 4.80 -28.85
CA THR A 227 10.57 5.76 -29.94
C THR A 227 12.05 5.81 -30.29
N ARG A 228 12.35 5.74 -31.59
CA ARG A 228 13.73 5.78 -32.09
C ARG A 228 14.27 7.20 -31.97
N ILE A 229 15.41 7.31 -31.30
CA ILE A 229 16.19 8.53 -31.19
C ILE A 229 17.16 8.59 -32.37
N GLY A 230 17.03 9.64 -33.18
CA GLY A 230 17.84 9.95 -34.34
C GLY A 230 19.11 10.70 -33.96
N GLU A 231 19.17 12.00 -34.29
CA GLU A 231 20.29 12.86 -33.95
C GLU A 231 20.27 13.26 -32.46
N ILE A 232 21.43 13.21 -31.80
CA ILE A 232 21.63 13.65 -30.41
C ILE A 232 22.53 14.88 -30.45
N GLU A 233 21.94 16.07 -30.29
CA GLU A 233 22.66 17.34 -30.16
C GLU A 233 23.04 17.56 -28.70
N ILE A 234 24.30 17.90 -28.42
CA ILE A 234 24.77 18.26 -27.07
C ILE A 234 25.09 19.76 -27.06
N GLU A 235 24.44 20.50 -26.17
CA GLU A 235 24.68 21.94 -25.99
C GLU A 235 26.12 22.22 -25.54
N ASP A 236 26.69 23.32 -26.03
CA ASP A 236 27.98 23.81 -25.56
C ASP A 236 27.87 24.30 -24.10
N GLY A 237 28.75 23.79 -23.23
CA GLY A 237 28.80 24.16 -21.82
C GLY A 237 29.83 23.32 -21.04
N ASP A 238 29.95 23.59 -19.74
CA ASP A 238 30.98 22.97 -18.87
C ASP A 238 30.86 21.43 -18.78
N TYR A 239 29.65 20.89 -18.99
CA TYR A 239 29.37 19.45 -18.88
C TYR A 239 29.31 18.73 -20.24
N LYS A 240 29.62 19.42 -21.35
CA LYS A 240 29.59 18.80 -22.68
C LYS A 240 30.53 17.60 -22.78
N GLU A 241 31.77 17.75 -22.31
CA GLU A 241 32.77 16.68 -22.32
C GLU A 241 32.31 15.46 -21.51
N LEU A 242 31.64 15.69 -20.38
CA LEU A 242 31.04 14.64 -19.57
C LEU A 242 29.97 13.88 -20.36
N PHE A 243 29.02 14.59 -20.96
CA PHE A 243 27.92 13.97 -21.70
C PHE A 243 28.42 13.20 -22.93
N GLU A 244 29.41 13.74 -23.66
CA GLU A 244 30.06 13.04 -24.77
C GLU A 244 30.76 11.75 -24.32
N ARG A 245 31.48 11.80 -23.18
CA ARG A 245 32.16 10.65 -22.59
C ARG A 245 31.18 9.54 -22.20
N GLU A 246 30.11 9.87 -21.47
CA GLU A 246 29.15 8.86 -21.01
C GLU A 246 28.27 8.34 -22.15
N LEU A 247 27.91 9.18 -23.13
CA LEU A 247 27.23 8.73 -24.34
C LEU A 247 28.09 7.73 -25.12
N LYS A 248 29.40 7.97 -25.21
CA LYS A 248 30.34 7.03 -25.82
C LYS A 248 30.38 5.70 -25.04
N ASN A 249 30.45 5.73 -23.72
CA ASN A 249 30.41 4.52 -22.88
C ASN A 249 29.13 3.71 -23.13
N TYR A 250 27.99 4.38 -23.27
CA TYR A 250 26.73 3.75 -23.64
C TYR A 250 26.79 3.08 -25.01
N LEU A 251 27.30 3.77 -26.03
CA LEU A 251 27.44 3.21 -27.39
C LEU A 251 28.39 2.01 -27.43
N GLU A 252 29.50 2.03 -26.69
CA GLU A 252 30.42 0.89 -26.56
C GLU A 252 29.72 -0.32 -25.91
N SER A 253 28.86 -0.08 -24.92
CA SER A 253 28.05 -1.12 -24.26
C SER A 253 27.05 -1.75 -25.22
N ARG A 254 26.46 -0.94 -26.10
CA ARG A 254 25.61 -1.41 -27.20
C ARG A 254 26.37 -2.24 -28.21
N GLU A 255 27.53 -1.79 -28.66
CA GLU A 255 28.38 -2.54 -29.60
C GLU A 255 28.76 -3.91 -29.00
N PHE A 256 29.18 -3.92 -27.74
CA PHE A 256 29.48 -5.15 -27.03
C PHE A 256 28.26 -6.07 -26.91
N THR A 257 27.08 -5.55 -26.56
CA THR A 257 25.88 -6.34 -26.28
C THR A 257 25.20 -6.87 -27.55
N TYR A 258 25.05 -6.02 -28.57
CA TYR A 258 24.31 -6.33 -29.78
C TYR A 258 25.16 -6.88 -30.92
N GLU A 259 26.47 -6.66 -30.89
CA GLU A 259 27.43 -7.05 -31.94
C GLU A 259 26.99 -6.54 -33.31
N LYS A 260 26.52 -7.44 -34.20
CA LYS A 260 26.10 -7.13 -35.56
C LYS A 260 24.60 -6.83 -35.70
N ARG A 261 23.83 -6.89 -34.61
CA ARG A 261 22.39 -6.63 -34.64
C ARG A 261 22.12 -5.13 -34.60
N GLU A 262 21.50 -4.61 -35.64
CA GLU A 262 21.00 -3.24 -35.64
C GLU A 262 19.80 -3.15 -34.68
N LYS A 263 19.94 -2.30 -33.66
CA LYS A 263 18.90 -1.92 -32.71
C LYS A 263 18.81 -0.39 -32.74
N ALA A 264 17.60 0.17 -32.64
CA ALA A 264 17.41 1.61 -32.49
C ALA A 264 18.00 2.13 -31.16
N ILE A 265 18.44 3.40 -31.13
CA ILE A 265 18.65 4.12 -29.88
C ILE A 265 17.28 4.55 -29.38
N SER A 266 16.98 4.30 -28.11
CA SER A 266 15.73 4.69 -27.46
C SER A 266 15.95 4.77 -25.94
N LEU A 267 15.00 5.36 -25.21
CA LEU A 267 15.07 5.40 -23.73
C LEU A 267 15.02 3.98 -23.14
N MET A 268 14.19 3.09 -23.70
CA MET A 268 14.14 1.67 -23.30
C MET A 268 15.49 0.97 -23.49
N ASP A 269 16.19 1.28 -24.58
CA ASP A 269 17.50 0.70 -24.79
C ASP A 269 18.50 1.18 -23.72
N LEU A 270 18.57 2.49 -23.50
CA LEU A 270 19.46 3.09 -22.50
C LEU A 270 19.17 2.56 -21.09
N ALA A 271 17.90 2.41 -20.71
CA ALA A 271 17.49 1.87 -19.42
C ALA A 271 17.89 0.39 -19.22
N THR A 272 17.97 -0.40 -20.29
CA THR A 272 18.16 -1.87 -20.21
C THR A 272 19.54 -2.35 -20.65
N ILE A 273 20.36 -1.49 -21.23
CA ILE A 273 21.62 -1.91 -21.86
C ILE A 273 22.63 -2.47 -20.86
N ASN A 274 22.78 -1.86 -19.68
CA ASN A 274 23.75 -2.34 -18.68
C ASN A 274 23.36 -3.73 -18.16
N MET A 275 22.08 -3.97 -17.91
CA MET A 275 21.56 -5.30 -17.56
C MET A 275 21.91 -6.34 -18.63
N LYS A 276 21.71 -6.01 -19.92
CA LYS A 276 22.02 -6.92 -21.03
C LYS A 276 23.53 -7.18 -21.15
N GLU A 277 24.36 -6.16 -20.94
CA GLU A 277 25.82 -6.28 -20.91
C GLU A 277 26.27 -7.21 -19.76
N LEU A 278 25.77 -7.00 -18.54
CA LEU A 278 26.09 -7.82 -17.37
C LEU A 278 25.64 -9.27 -17.55
N LYS A 279 24.46 -9.49 -18.13
CA LYS A 279 24.01 -10.84 -18.51
C LYS A 279 24.97 -11.49 -19.49
N LYS A 280 25.44 -10.77 -20.50
CA LYS A 280 26.42 -11.29 -21.47
C LYS A 280 27.79 -11.58 -20.84
N LYS A 281 28.19 -10.81 -19.82
CA LYS A 281 29.41 -11.03 -19.03
C LYS A 281 29.27 -12.19 -18.02
N GLY A 282 28.07 -12.70 -17.77
CA GLY A 282 27.80 -13.72 -16.74
C GLY A 282 27.73 -13.18 -15.31
N LEU A 283 27.43 -11.89 -15.13
CA LEU A 283 27.36 -11.22 -13.82
C LEU A 283 25.92 -11.09 -13.27
N LEU A 284 24.94 -11.72 -13.93
CA LEU A 284 23.51 -11.62 -13.62
C LEU A 284 22.84 -13.00 -13.65
N GLU A 285 23.50 -14.02 -13.06
CA GLU A 285 23.01 -15.40 -13.02
C GLU A 285 21.84 -15.63 -12.06
N ASP A 286 21.66 -14.71 -11.10
CA ASP A 286 20.57 -14.71 -10.13
C ASP A 286 19.24 -14.24 -10.72
N LYS A 287 19.22 -13.50 -11.82
CA LYS A 287 17.96 -13.03 -12.44
C LYS A 287 17.16 -14.21 -12.99
N GLU A 288 15.88 -14.28 -12.65
CA GLU A 288 14.96 -15.29 -13.20
C GLU A 288 14.81 -15.08 -14.72
N GLU A 289 14.86 -16.17 -15.47
CA GLU A 289 14.57 -16.20 -16.91
C GLU A 289 13.18 -16.79 -17.12
N SER A 290 12.23 -15.92 -17.46
CA SER A 290 10.81 -16.23 -17.58
C SER A 290 10.17 -15.39 -18.68
N ASP A 291 9.19 -15.96 -19.38
CA ASP A 291 8.31 -15.24 -20.30
C ASP A 291 7.21 -14.45 -19.54
N GLU A 292 6.97 -14.77 -18.25
CA GLU A 292 6.10 -14.03 -17.34
C GLU A 292 6.91 -12.92 -16.65
N VAL A 293 6.71 -11.66 -17.03
CA VAL A 293 7.56 -10.51 -16.63
C VAL A 293 6.74 -9.35 -16.06
N ASN A 294 5.89 -9.60 -15.05
CA ASN A 294 5.10 -8.53 -14.42
C ASN A 294 5.88 -7.81 -13.29
N ALA A 295 6.84 -8.50 -12.68
CA ALA A 295 7.71 -7.98 -11.64
C ALA A 295 9.16 -8.40 -11.89
N ALA A 296 10.12 -7.60 -11.42
CA ALA A 296 11.51 -8.01 -11.39
C ALA A 296 11.66 -9.22 -10.46
N SER A 297 12.46 -10.21 -10.84
CA SER A 297 12.58 -11.47 -10.12
C SER A 297 14.02 -11.97 -10.10
N ILE A 298 14.49 -12.35 -8.91
CA ILE A 298 15.80 -12.96 -8.69
C ILE A 298 15.69 -14.22 -7.81
N GLU A 299 16.59 -15.17 -8.06
CA GLU A 299 16.79 -16.35 -7.24
C GLU A 299 17.68 -16.03 -6.04
N ILE A 300 17.19 -16.33 -4.84
CA ILE A 300 17.91 -16.13 -3.58
C ILE A 300 18.00 -17.44 -2.78
N ASP A 301 18.97 -17.48 -1.87
CA ASP A 301 19.10 -18.53 -0.87
C ASP A 301 18.46 -18.09 0.44
N VAL A 302 17.49 -18.87 0.93
CA VAL A 302 16.77 -18.61 2.18
C VAL A 302 17.07 -19.72 3.16
N ASP A 303 17.49 -19.34 4.37
CA ASP A 303 17.64 -20.28 5.48
C ASP A 303 16.28 -20.57 6.11
N VAL A 304 15.85 -21.82 6.13
CA VAL A 304 14.62 -22.29 6.79
C VAL A 304 15.00 -23.36 7.81
N ASN A 305 14.96 -23.01 9.09
CA ASN A 305 15.41 -23.88 10.20
C ASN A 305 16.82 -24.47 10.01
N GLY A 306 17.78 -23.67 9.52
CA GLY A 306 19.15 -24.12 9.28
C GLY A 306 19.37 -24.83 7.93
N LYS A 307 18.35 -24.92 7.07
CA LYS A 307 18.45 -25.52 5.73
C LYS A 307 18.30 -24.46 4.66
N THR A 308 19.23 -24.45 3.71
CA THR A 308 19.16 -23.55 2.56
C THR A 308 18.14 -24.06 1.54
N GLU A 309 17.18 -23.21 1.21
CA GLU A 309 16.18 -23.43 0.16
C GLU A 309 16.29 -22.34 -0.92
N LYS A 310 15.97 -22.69 -2.17
CA LYS A 310 15.92 -21.73 -3.28
C LYS A 310 14.56 -21.05 -3.33
N TRP A 311 14.59 -19.72 -3.32
CA TRP A 311 13.40 -18.88 -3.37
C TRP A 311 13.51 -17.87 -4.52
N LEU A 312 12.36 -17.37 -4.96
CA LEU A 312 12.26 -16.20 -5.82
C LEU A 312 11.94 -15.00 -4.94
N LEU A 313 12.76 -13.95 -5.06
CA LEU A 313 12.50 -12.62 -4.52
C LEU A 313 12.08 -11.72 -5.68
N MET A 314 10.86 -11.21 -5.60
CA MET A 314 10.28 -10.33 -6.59
C MET A 314 10.11 -8.93 -6.04
N PHE A 315 10.27 -7.92 -6.90
CA PHE A 315 10.04 -6.54 -6.54
C PHE A 315 9.51 -5.75 -7.74
N LYS A 316 8.73 -4.72 -7.45
CA LYS A 316 8.04 -3.91 -8.45
C LYS A 316 7.79 -2.52 -7.90
N ASN A 317 7.91 -1.50 -8.74
CA ASN A 317 7.36 -0.17 -8.50
C ASN A 317 6.27 0.14 -9.52
N GLU A 318 5.30 0.95 -9.10
CA GLU A 318 4.13 1.33 -9.89
C GLU A 318 3.70 2.75 -9.53
N THR A 319 2.98 3.43 -10.44
CA THR A 319 2.47 4.79 -10.18
C THR A 319 1.03 4.99 -10.58
N HIS A 320 0.27 5.70 -9.76
CA HIS A 320 -1.11 6.10 -10.04
C HIS A 320 -1.28 7.63 -9.96
N ASN A 321 -0.40 8.38 -10.62
CA ASN A 321 -0.35 9.85 -10.57
C ASN A 321 -1.67 10.50 -11.00
N HIS A 322 -2.16 10.17 -12.21
CA HIS A 322 -3.37 10.78 -12.78
C HIS A 322 -4.65 10.43 -11.98
N PRO A 323 -4.92 9.15 -11.67
CA PRO A 323 -6.07 8.80 -10.83
C PRO A 323 -6.05 9.50 -9.47
N THR A 324 -4.89 9.57 -8.83
CA THR A 324 -4.78 10.15 -7.48
C THR A 324 -4.89 11.69 -7.48
N GLU A 325 -4.59 12.36 -8.58
CA GLU A 325 -4.83 13.81 -8.73
C GLU A 325 -6.33 14.12 -8.79
N MET A 326 -7.11 13.24 -9.42
CA MET A 326 -8.54 13.43 -9.70
C MET A 326 -9.44 12.90 -8.58
N GLU A 327 -9.16 11.69 -8.12
CA GLU A 327 -9.86 11.00 -7.02
C GLU A 327 -8.80 10.38 -6.08
N PRO A 328 -8.32 11.15 -5.09
CA PRO A 328 -7.15 10.75 -4.32
C PRO A 328 -7.29 9.44 -3.55
N PHE A 329 -8.48 9.07 -3.08
CA PHE A 329 -8.66 7.86 -2.26
C PHE A 329 -8.50 6.61 -3.13
N GLY A 330 -9.30 6.49 -4.19
CA GLY A 330 -9.28 5.35 -5.11
C GLY A 330 -7.98 5.25 -5.88
N GLY A 331 -7.43 6.39 -6.33
CA GLY A 331 -6.14 6.42 -7.03
C GLY A 331 -5.00 5.83 -6.19
N ALA A 332 -4.87 6.25 -4.93
CA ALA A 332 -3.81 5.75 -4.04
C ALA A 332 -4.08 4.31 -3.55
N ALA A 333 -5.34 3.95 -3.30
CA ALA A 333 -5.73 2.59 -2.92
C ALA A 333 -5.38 1.58 -4.03
N THR A 334 -5.70 1.91 -5.27
CA THR A 334 -5.43 1.05 -6.43
C THR A 334 -3.95 1.03 -6.82
N CYS A 335 -3.16 2.03 -6.44
CA CYS A 335 -1.70 1.99 -6.58
C CYS A 335 -1.09 0.78 -5.85
N LEU A 336 -1.53 0.54 -4.61
CA LEU A 336 -1.11 -0.64 -3.85
C LEU A 336 -1.72 -1.93 -4.40
N GLY A 337 -3.04 -1.95 -4.63
CA GLY A 337 -3.74 -3.15 -5.10
C GLY A 337 -3.23 -3.68 -6.44
N GLY A 338 -3.09 -2.81 -7.45
CA GLY A 338 -2.54 -3.20 -8.75
C GLY A 338 -1.12 -3.74 -8.64
N ALA A 339 -0.27 -3.04 -7.89
CA ALA A 339 1.10 -3.45 -7.69
C ALA A 339 1.22 -4.80 -6.93
N ILE A 340 0.28 -5.14 -6.03
CA ILE A 340 0.29 -6.44 -5.33
C ILE A 340 0.03 -7.61 -6.30
N ARG A 341 -0.86 -7.41 -7.29
CA ARG A 341 -1.21 -8.45 -8.25
C ARG A 341 -0.07 -8.78 -9.22
N ASP A 342 0.81 -7.83 -9.50
CA ASP A 342 1.98 -8.01 -10.38
C ASP A 342 2.90 -9.16 -9.89
N PRO A 343 3.48 -9.14 -8.66
CA PRO A 343 4.23 -10.29 -8.15
C PRO A 343 3.34 -11.51 -7.86
N LEU A 344 2.04 -11.31 -7.59
CA LEU A 344 1.11 -12.41 -7.37
C LEU A 344 0.91 -13.23 -8.66
N SER A 345 1.01 -12.62 -9.84
CA SER A 345 1.07 -13.36 -11.10
C SER A 345 2.28 -14.31 -11.12
N GLY A 346 3.40 -13.94 -10.50
CA GLY A 346 4.54 -14.81 -10.20
C GLY A 346 4.36 -15.78 -9.02
N ARG A 347 3.14 -15.90 -8.48
CA ARG A 347 2.79 -16.70 -7.29
C ARG A 347 3.57 -16.26 -6.03
N ALA A 348 4.06 -15.03 -6.01
CA ALA A 348 4.79 -14.46 -4.89
C ALA A 348 3.85 -13.72 -3.93
N TYR A 349 4.15 -13.81 -2.64
CA TYR A 349 3.42 -13.11 -1.59
C TYR A 349 4.10 -11.80 -1.26
N VAL A 350 3.39 -10.67 -1.41
CA VAL A 350 3.88 -9.35 -1.00
C VAL A 350 3.83 -9.23 0.52
N TYR A 351 4.98 -8.98 1.14
CA TYR A 351 5.13 -8.83 2.60
C TYR A 351 5.78 -7.50 2.99
N GLN A 352 6.27 -6.72 2.02
CA GLN A 352 6.71 -5.35 2.23
C GLN A 352 6.17 -4.42 1.14
N ALA A 353 5.70 -3.25 1.56
CA ALA A 353 5.35 -2.14 0.71
C ALA A 353 6.05 -0.86 1.17
N MET A 354 6.45 -0.06 0.20
CA MET A 354 7.04 1.26 0.32
C MET A 354 6.19 2.26 -0.44
N ARG A 355 5.96 3.45 0.13
CA ARG A 355 5.19 4.52 -0.51
C ARG A 355 6.02 5.78 -0.61
N ILE A 356 6.41 6.17 -1.83
CA ILE A 356 7.19 7.38 -2.11
C ILE A 356 6.31 8.34 -2.92
N THR A 357 5.95 9.47 -2.34
CA THR A 357 5.03 10.44 -2.96
C THR A 357 5.67 11.80 -3.18
N GLY A 358 5.08 12.58 -4.09
CA GLY A 358 5.48 13.94 -4.40
C GLY A 358 4.26 14.86 -4.41
N ALA A 359 4.36 15.99 -3.71
CA ALA A 359 3.29 16.98 -3.60
C ALA A 359 3.85 18.40 -3.54
N ALA A 360 3.05 19.40 -3.88
CA ALA A 360 3.34 20.79 -3.50
C ALA A 360 2.99 21.00 -2.01
N ASP A 361 3.31 22.16 -1.44
CA ASP A 361 3.14 22.41 -0.01
C ASP A 361 1.67 22.24 0.46
N PRO A 362 1.35 21.24 1.30
CA PRO A 362 -0.02 20.98 1.77
C PRO A 362 -0.49 21.97 2.86
N ARG A 363 0.37 22.94 3.23
CA ARG A 363 0.06 24.02 4.16
C ARG A 363 -0.47 25.26 3.45
N THR A 364 -0.40 25.29 2.12
CA THR A 364 -0.99 26.35 1.28
C THR A 364 -2.43 26.58 1.70
N ILE A 365 -2.81 27.84 1.92
CA ILE A 365 -4.17 28.20 2.34
C ILE A 365 -5.17 27.89 1.23
N TYR A 366 -6.43 27.63 1.60
CA TYR A 366 -7.45 27.22 0.65
C TYR A 366 -7.63 28.22 -0.50
N GLU A 367 -7.57 29.52 -0.21
CA GLU A 367 -7.75 30.61 -1.18
C GLU A 367 -6.70 30.63 -2.30
N ASP A 368 -5.51 30.07 -2.04
CA ASP A 368 -4.40 30.00 -2.99
C ASP A 368 -4.44 28.69 -3.81
N THR A 369 -5.48 27.86 -3.65
CA THR A 369 -5.67 26.65 -4.47
C THR A 369 -5.87 27.04 -5.93
N LEU A 370 -5.10 26.43 -6.83
CA LEU A 370 -5.21 26.66 -8.27
C LEU A 370 -6.62 26.30 -8.76
N LYS A 371 -7.20 27.17 -9.59
CA LYS A 371 -8.54 26.97 -10.16
C LYS A 371 -8.58 25.65 -10.96
N GLY A 372 -9.67 24.89 -10.80
CA GLY A 372 -9.83 23.58 -11.44
C GLY A 372 -9.06 22.44 -10.77
N LYS A 373 -8.30 22.70 -9.69
CA LYS A 373 -7.56 21.68 -8.94
C LYS A 373 -8.13 21.48 -7.54
N LEU A 374 -7.96 20.26 -7.01
CA LEU A 374 -8.20 20.00 -5.59
C LEU A 374 -7.08 20.64 -4.75
N PRO A 375 -7.38 21.11 -3.53
CA PRO A 375 -6.33 21.61 -2.63
C PRO A 375 -5.30 20.52 -2.31
N GLN A 376 -4.01 20.87 -2.30
CA GLN A 376 -2.93 19.92 -2.02
C GLN A 376 -3.10 19.21 -0.68
N ARG A 377 -3.59 19.92 0.36
CA ARG A 377 -3.97 19.35 1.66
C ARG A 377 -4.98 18.21 1.52
N LYS A 378 -6.02 18.39 0.70
CA LYS A 378 -7.08 17.40 0.46
C LYS A 378 -6.50 16.19 -0.29
N ILE A 379 -5.69 16.43 -1.31
CA ILE A 379 -5.06 15.37 -2.11
C ILE A 379 -4.18 14.47 -1.23
N THR A 380 -3.25 15.05 -0.46
CA THR A 380 -2.30 14.24 0.31
C THR A 380 -2.98 13.46 1.44
N ARG A 381 -3.92 14.07 2.18
CA ARG A 381 -4.63 13.42 3.29
C ARG A 381 -5.59 12.32 2.80
N THR A 382 -6.29 12.56 1.71
CA THR A 382 -7.24 11.57 1.16
C THR A 382 -6.52 10.40 0.50
N ALA A 383 -5.39 10.63 -0.18
CA ALA A 383 -4.54 9.57 -0.71
C ALA A 383 -3.86 8.73 0.39
N MET A 384 -3.41 9.37 1.47
CA MET A 384 -2.92 8.67 2.66
C MET A 384 -3.99 7.71 3.20
N LYS A 385 -5.24 8.18 3.36
CA LYS A 385 -6.38 7.35 3.80
C LYS A 385 -6.65 6.20 2.81
N GLY A 386 -6.60 6.46 1.51
CA GLY A 386 -6.82 5.44 0.46
C GLY A 386 -5.80 4.30 0.49
N TYR A 387 -4.51 4.64 0.45
CA TYR A 387 -3.42 3.64 0.46
C TYR A 387 -3.40 2.85 1.78
N SER A 388 -3.54 3.54 2.93
CA SER A 388 -3.56 2.90 4.25
C SER A 388 -4.76 1.95 4.40
N SER A 389 -5.96 2.37 3.96
CA SER A 389 -7.16 1.51 4.00
C SER A 389 -6.94 0.22 3.22
N TYR A 390 -6.40 0.31 2.01
CA TYR A 390 -6.13 -0.87 1.17
C TYR A 390 -5.12 -1.80 1.83
N GLY A 391 -3.99 -1.25 2.32
CA GLY A 391 -2.93 -2.01 2.98
C GLY A 391 -3.39 -2.72 4.26
N ASN A 392 -4.19 -2.05 5.08
CA ASN A 392 -4.77 -2.64 6.29
C ASN A 392 -5.77 -3.76 5.94
N GLU A 393 -6.73 -3.50 5.06
CA GLU A 393 -7.75 -4.49 4.67
C GLU A 393 -7.17 -5.74 4.02
N ILE A 394 -6.13 -5.60 3.18
CA ILE A 394 -5.47 -6.77 2.56
C ILE A 394 -4.49 -7.46 3.51
N GLY A 395 -4.05 -6.77 4.56
CA GLY A 395 -3.03 -7.22 5.51
C GLY A 395 -1.61 -7.20 4.94
N ALA A 396 -1.22 -6.11 4.26
CA ALA A 396 0.12 -5.87 3.73
C ALA A 396 0.86 -4.80 4.55
N SER A 397 2.11 -5.09 4.93
CA SER A 397 2.92 -4.17 5.73
C SER A 397 3.47 -3.03 4.87
N THR A 398 3.17 -1.79 5.26
CA THR A 398 3.83 -0.62 4.67
C THR A 398 5.01 -0.22 5.54
N GLY A 399 6.19 -0.73 5.19
CA GLY A 399 7.40 -0.69 6.02
C GLY A 399 8.20 0.61 5.91
N PHE A 400 7.98 1.41 4.88
CA PHE A 400 8.68 2.69 4.70
C PHE A 400 7.86 3.66 3.86
N LEU A 401 7.83 4.94 4.25
CA LEU A 401 7.13 5.97 3.49
C LEU A 401 7.87 7.30 3.50
N ARG A 402 7.74 8.06 2.42
CA ARG A 402 8.25 9.42 2.32
C ARG A 402 7.41 10.25 1.35
N GLU A 403 6.98 11.43 1.78
CA GLU A 403 6.47 12.46 0.87
C GLU A 403 7.56 13.50 0.61
N ILE A 404 7.75 13.86 -0.66
CA ILE A 404 8.75 14.80 -1.14
C ILE A 404 8.01 16.05 -1.61
N TYR A 405 8.42 17.21 -1.11
CA TYR A 405 7.74 18.47 -1.40
C TYR A 405 8.50 19.29 -2.43
N ASP A 406 7.84 19.62 -3.53
CA ASP A 406 8.35 20.51 -4.58
C ASP A 406 7.20 21.24 -5.26
N ASP A 407 7.37 22.52 -5.54
CA ASP A 407 6.32 23.35 -6.14
C ASP A 407 5.86 22.80 -7.51
N GLY A 408 6.73 22.13 -8.27
CA GLY A 408 6.36 21.55 -9.58
C GLY A 408 5.32 20.43 -9.48
N PHE A 409 5.18 19.77 -8.32
CA PHE A 409 4.13 18.76 -8.11
C PHE A 409 2.72 19.38 -8.00
N VAL A 410 2.60 20.71 -7.95
CA VAL A 410 1.29 21.37 -8.13
C VAL A 410 0.71 21.09 -9.52
N ALA A 411 1.54 20.78 -10.52
CA ALA A 411 1.09 20.38 -11.85
C ALA A 411 0.30 19.06 -11.77
N LYS A 412 0.91 18.05 -11.16
CA LYS A 412 0.31 16.76 -10.89
C LYS A 412 1.15 16.07 -9.82
N ARG A 413 0.47 15.48 -8.85
CA ARG A 413 1.12 14.76 -7.76
C ARG A 413 1.84 13.50 -8.25
N MET A 414 2.82 13.07 -7.47
CA MET A 414 3.41 11.74 -7.62
C MET A 414 2.84 10.79 -6.55
N GLU A 415 2.25 9.69 -6.99
CA GLU A 415 1.83 8.56 -6.14
C GLU A 415 2.58 7.32 -6.65
N CYS A 416 3.70 6.99 -6.01
CA CYS A 416 4.51 5.82 -6.35
C CYS A 416 4.53 4.82 -5.19
N GLY A 417 4.14 3.58 -5.49
CA GLY A 417 4.27 2.43 -4.61
C GLY A 417 5.41 1.52 -5.08
N ALA A 418 6.14 0.92 -4.16
CA ALA A 418 7.14 -0.11 -4.45
C ALA A 418 7.04 -1.27 -3.47
N LEU A 419 7.25 -2.50 -3.92
CA LEU A 419 6.90 -3.71 -3.18
C LEU A 419 8.01 -4.74 -3.22
N VAL A 420 8.04 -5.60 -2.20
CA VAL A 420 8.83 -6.83 -2.19
C VAL A 420 7.92 -8.03 -1.88
N ALA A 421 8.08 -9.07 -2.70
CA ALA A 421 7.37 -10.32 -2.59
C ALA A 421 8.33 -11.51 -2.64
N ALA A 422 7.93 -12.64 -2.06
CA ALA A 422 8.74 -13.85 -2.09
C ALA A 422 7.89 -15.13 -2.20
N THR A 423 8.48 -16.17 -2.78
CA THR A 423 7.90 -17.53 -2.82
C THR A 423 8.99 -18.59 -2.98
N PRO A 424 8.83 -19.80 -2.43
CA PRO A 424 9.72 -20.91 -2.74
C PRO A 424 9.76 -21.14 -4.25
N LYS A 425 10.97 -21.26 -4.82
CA LYS A 425 11.15 -21.44 -6.27
C LYS A 425 10.37 -22.65 -6.78
N GLU A 426 10.33 -23.71 -5.99
CA GLU A 426 9.60 -24.93 -6.34
C GLU A 426 8.08 -24.74 -6.46
N ASN A 427 7.49 -23.70 -5.89
CA ASN A 427 6.04 -23.43 -5.98
C ASN A 427 5.65 -22.79 -7.31
N VAL A 428 6.62 -22.28 -8.06
CA VAL A 428 6.40 -21.58 -9.33
C VAL A 428 6.73 -22.53 -10.48
N TYR A 429 5.68 -22.99 -11.17
CA TYR A 429 5.83 -23.67 -12.45
C TYR A 429 5.78 -22.63 -13.58
N ARG A 430 6.76 -22.66 -14.50
CA ARG A 430 6.80 -21.84 -15.71
C ARG A 430 6.55 -22.74 -16.91
N GLY A 431 5.32 -22.73 -17.42
CA GLY A 431 4.90 -23.52 -18.57
C GLY A 431 4.78 -22.67 -19.85
N LYS A 432 4.55 -23.34 -20.99
CA LYS A 432 4.12 -22.67 -22.22
C LYS A 432 2.65 -22.99 -22.51
N PRO A 433 1.89 -22.04 -23.08
CA PRO A 433 0.53 -22.30 -23.55
C PRO A 433 0.51 -23.41 -24.59
N GLN A 434 -0.47 -24.32 -24.48
CA GLN A 434 -0.71 -25.38 -25.45
C GLN A 434 -2.16 -25.41 -25.88
N ALA A 435 -2.41 -25.76 -27.14
CA ALA A 435 -3.77 -25.91 -27.63
C ALA A 435 -4.56 -26.91 -26.79
N GLY A 436 -5.75 -26.50 -26.35
CA GLY A 436 -6.57 -27.29 -25.42
C GLY A 436 -6.48 -26.85 -23.97
N ASP A 437 -5.46 -26.06 -23.58
CA ASP A 437 -5.40 -25.39 -22.29
C ASP A 437 -6.59 -24.45 -22.11
N VAL A 438 -6.94 -24.21 -20.85
CA VAL A 438 -8.07 -23.36 -20.47
C VAL A 438 -7.58 -22.18 -19.65
N ILE A 439 -8.30 -21.06 -19.76
CA ILE A 439 -8.03 -19.86 -18.99
C ILE A 439 -9.20 -19.60 -18.05
N ILE A 440 -8.87 -19.48 -16.77
CA ILE A 440 -9.79 -19.24 -15.68
C ILE A 440 -9.67 -17.78 -15.26
N LEU A 441 -10.80 -17.07 -15.24
CA LEU A 441 -10.94 -15.80 -14.54
C LEU A 441 -11.23 -16.10 -13.08
N LEU A 442 -10.33 -15.70 -12.19
CA LEU A 442 -10.40 -15.88 -10.75
C LEU A 442 -10.64 -14.52 -10.08
N GLY A 443 -11.60 -14.42 -9.16
CA GLY A 443 -11.83 -13.23 -8.33
C GLY A 443 -13.06 -12.40 -8.70
N GLY A 444 -12.88 -11.09 -8.83
CA GLY A 444 -13.96 -10.10 -8.96
C GLY A 444 -14.88 -10.26 -10.17
N ARG A 445 -16.14 -9.83 -10.02
CA ARG A 445 -17.12 -9.74 -11.11
C ARG A 445 -16.90 -8.46 -11.94
N THR A 446 -17.31 -8.49 -13.20
CA THR A 446 -17.06 -7.44 -14.20
C THR A 446 -18.18 -6.39 -14.21
N GLY A 447 -17.82 -5.11 -14.04
CA GLY A 447 -18.69 -3.94 -14.15
C GLY A 447 -18.19 -2.94 -15.21
N ARG A 448 -18.86 -1.78 -15.34
CA ARG A 448 -18.39 -0.65 -16.17
C ARG A 448 -17.34 0.18 -15.43
N ASP A 449 -16.24 -0.49 -15.05
CA ASP A 449 -15.20 0.07 -14.19
C ASP A 449 -13.95 0.36 -15.05
N GLY A 450 -13.44 1.60 -15.00
CA GLY A 450 -12.20 2.01 -15.68
C GLY A 450 -12.25 1.97 -17.21
N LEU A 451 -13.44 2.02 -17.81
CA LEU A 451 -13.56 1.98 -19.27
C LEU A 451 -12.88 3.21 -19.90
N GLY A 452 -11.70 2.99 -20.49
CA GLY A 452 -10.88 4.05 -21.10
C GLY A 452 -9.79 4.64 -20.19
N GLY A 453 -9.56 4.08 -19.00
CA GLY A 453 -8.57 4.57 -18.03
C GLY A 453 -7.14 4.66 -18.58
N ALA A 454 -6.68 3.61 -19.28
CA ALA A 454 -5.36 3.60 -19.93
C ALA A 454 -5.17 4.69 -21.01
N VAL A 455 -6.26 5.05 -21.69
CA VAL A 455 -6.26 6.13 -22.68
C VAL A 455 -6.37 7.50 -21.99
N GLY A 456 -7.15 7.58 -20.90
CA GLY A 456 -7.32 8.78 -20.07
C GLY A 456 -6.02 9.22 -19.38
N SER A 457 -5.22 8.29 -18.85
CA SER A 457 -3.93 8.57 -18.21
C SER A 457 -2.90 9.23 -19.13
N SER A 458 -3.10 9.08 -20.45
CA SER A 458 -2.25 9.60 -21.52
C SER A 458 -2.72 10.96 -22.07
N LYS A 459 -3.88 11.49 -21.62
CA LYS A 459 -4.46 12.76 -22.08
C LYS A 459 -4.02 13.96 -21.23
N GLU A 460 -4.08 15.16 -21.83
CA GLU A 460 -3.81 16.43 -21.14
C GLU A 460 -4.96 16.78 -20.17
N HIS A 461 -4.60 17.36 -19.01
CA HIS A 461 -5.59 17.94 -18.11
C HIS A 461 -5.94 19.35 -18.54
N SER A 462 -7.23 19.59 -18.72
CA SER A 462 -7.83 20.92 -18.89
C SER A 462 -9.12 21.02 -18.07
N GLU A 463 -9.61 22.24 -17.85
CA GLU A 463 -10.87 22.49 -17.14
C GLU A 463 -12.05 21.67 -17.74
N ASP A 464 -12.08 21.47 -19.07
CA ASP A 464 -13.15 20.74 -19.78
C ASP A 464 -13.08 19.20 -19.66
N SER A 465 -11.94 18.64 -19.23
CA SER A 465 -11.73 17.19 -19.14
C SER A 465 -12.32 16.55 -17.87
N LEU A 466 -12.56 17.36 -16.83
CA LEU A 466 -13.01 16.94 -15.50
C LEU A 466 -14.44 16.37 -15.49
N ASP A 467 -15.34 16.88 -16.33
CA ASP A 467 -16.75 16.49 -16.38
C ASP A 467 -17.00 15.07 -16.94
N LYS A 468 -15.98 14.43 -17.54
CA LYS A 468 -16.08 13.09 -18.17
C LYS A 468 -15.30 11.98 -17.44
N GLY A 469 -14.49 12.30 -16.43
CA GLY A 469 -13.51 11.39 -15.81
C GLY A 469 -14.03 10.46 -14.70
N GLY A 470 -15.27 10.61 -14.25
CA GLY A 470 -15.82 9.85 -13.10
C GLY A 470 -15.81 8.32 -13.24
N ALA A 471 -15.79 7.80 -14.48
CA ALA A 471 -15.72 6.35 -14.75
C ALA A 471 -14.28 5.81 -14.84
N GLU A 472 -13.27 6.68 -14.86
CA GLU A 472 -11.87 6.32 -15.11
C GLU A 472 -11.12 5.91 -13.82
N VAL A 473 -11.55 6.39 -12.64
CA VAL A 473 -10.89 6.09 -11.35
C VAL A 473 -11.71 5.12 -10.50
N GLN A 474 -11.09 4.04 -10.03
CA GLN A 474 -11.75 2.93 -9.34
C GLN A 474 -11.35 2.84 -7.87
N LYS A 475 -12.24 2.27 -7.05
CA LYS A 475 -11.94 1.83 -5.67
C LYS A 475 -12.00 0.30 -5.65
N GLY A 476 -10.92 -0.34 -5.18
CA GLY A 476 -10.84 -1.80 -5.12
C GLY A 476 -11.54 -2.42 -3.89
N ASN A 477 -11.63 -3.75 -3.86
CA ASN A 477 -12.10 -4.60 -2.78
C ASN A 477 -10.95 -5.48 -2.23
N PRO A 478 -10.12 -4.97 -1.30
CA PRO A 478 -8.93 -5.67 -0.80
C PRO A 478 -9.24 -7.02 -0.14
N ALA A 479 -10.41 -7.13 0.48
CA ALA A 479 -10.84 -8.36 1.15
C ALA A 479 -11.03 -9.53 0.17
N LEU A 480 -11.40 -9.25 -1.08
CA LEU A 480 -11.47 -10.25 -2.16
C LEU A 480 -10.08 -10.64 -2.65
N GLU A 481 -9.20 -9.67 -2.90
CA GLU A 481 -7.82 -9.93 -3.34
C GLU A 481 -7.05 -10.81 -2.35
N ARG A 482 -7.25 -10.57 -1.04
CA ARG A 482 -6.64 -11.37 0.01
C ARG A 482 -6.94 -12.87 -0.11
N LYS A 483 -8.16 -13.24 -0.53
CA LYS A 483 -8.51 -14.65 -0.74
C LYS A 483 -7.69 -15.26 -1.88
N ILE A 484 -7.43 -14.50 -2.94
CA ILE A 484 -6.58 -14.95 -4.07
C ILE A 484 -5.16 -15.23 -3.58
N ILE A 485 -4.62 -14.34 -2.74
CA ILE A 485 -3.32 -14.53 -2.09
C ILE A 485 -3.29 -15.85 -1.31
N ARG A 486 -4.32 -16.14 -0.50
CA ARG A 486 -4.40 -17.40 0.26
C ARG A 486 -4.39 -18.62 -0.66
N LEU A 487 -5.15 -18.58 -1.76
CA LEU A 487 -5.18 -19.66 -2.74
C LEU A 487 -3.79 -19.90 -3.37
N PHE A 488 -3.10 -18.82 -3.75
CA PHE A 488 -1.79 -18.86 -4.42
C PHE A 488 -0.63 -19.22 -3.48
N ARG A 489 -0.83 -19.18 -2.16
CA ARG A 489 0.14 -19.72 -1.19
C ARG A 489 0.05 -21.24 -1.03
N LYS A 490 -0.97 -21.90 -1.57
CA LYS A 490 -1.08 -23.37 -1.56
C LYS A 490 -0.24 -23.98 -2.68
N LYS A 491 0.93 -24.51 -2.31
CA LYS A 491 1.91 -25.17 -3.20
C LYS A 491 1.28 -26.05 -4.30
N ASP A 492 0.35 -26.92 -3.95
CA ASP A 492 -0.26 -27.85 -4.90
C ASP A 492 -1.14 -27.15 -5.95
N ILE A 493 -1.69 -25.98 -5.62
CA ILE A 493 -2.53 -25.18 -6.52
C ILE A 493 -1.65 -24.29 -7.40
N SER A 494 -0.67 -23.60 -6.79
CA SER A 494 0.25 -22.71 -7.50
C SER A 494 1.01 -23.42 -8.62
N LYS A 495 1.38 -24.70 -8.40
CA LYS A 495 2.04 -25.56 -9.39
C LYS A 495 1.18 -25.93 -10.61
N MET A 496 -0.14 -25.78 -10.53
CA MET A 496 -1.04 -26.08 -11.66
C MET A 496 -1.07 -24.94 -12.68
N ILE A 497 -0.70 -23.73 -12.26
CA ILE A 497 -0.75 -22.53 -13.09
C ILE A 497 0.48 -22.54 -14.01
N LYS A 498 0.25 -22.62 -15.32
CA LYS A 498 1.31 -22.59 -16.33
C LYS A 498 1.80 -21.18 -16.58
N VAL A 499 0.84 -20.26 -16.73
CA VAL A 499 1.02 -18.83 -17.00
C VAL A 499 -0.08 -18.08 -16.25
N CYS A 500 0.26 -16.95 -15.64
CA CYS A 500 -0.70 -16.10 -14.96
C CYS A 500 -0.49 -14.64 -15.33
N ASN A 501 -1.56 -13.87 -15.40
CA ASN A 501 -1.51 -12.43 -15.55
C ASN A 501 -2.59 -11.78 -14.68
N ASP A 502 -2.37 -10.55 -14.25
CA ASP A 502 -3.38 -9.77 -13.55
C ASP A 502 -4.30 -9.05 -14.56
N PHE A 503 -5.49 -8.66 -14.12
CA PHE A 503 -6.35 -7.79 -14.92
C PHE A 503 -6.07 -6.32 -14.57
N GLY A 504 -5.18 -5.70 -15.33
CA GLY A 504 -4.91 -4.26 -15.30
C GLY A 504 -5.61 -3.51 -16.44
N ALA A 505 -4.85 -2.65 -17.12
CA ALA A 505 -5.30 -1.86 -18.26
C ALA A 505 -5.87 -2.73 -19.39
N GLY A 506 -7.03 -2.37 -19.92
CA GLY A 506 -7.69 -3.09 -21.03
C GLY A 506 -8.35 -4.43 -20.69
N GLY A 507 -8.36 -4.82 -19.41
CA GLY A 507 -9.24 -5.88 -18.92
C GLY A 507 -9.07 -7.24 -19.58
N VAL A 508 -10.20 -7.88 -19.92
CA VAL A 508 -10.24 -9.20 -20.60
C VAL A 508 -9.50 -9.17 -21.94
N GLY A 509 -9.60 -8.05 -22.66
CA GLY A 509 -8.94 -7.79 -23.94
C GLY A 509 -7.44 -8.05 -23.90
N VAL A 510 -6.78 -7.41 -22.93
CA VAL A 510 -5.33 -7.41 -22.78
C VAL A 510 -4.86 -8.60 -21.96
N ALA A 511 -5.36 -8.74 -20.72
CA ALA A 511 -4.85 -9.72 -19.77
C ALA A 511 -4.95 -11.16 -20.27
N ILE A 512 -6.05 -11.54 -20.91
CA ILE A 512 -6.21 -12.88 -21.50
C ILE A 512 -5.46 -12.99 -22.83
N GLY A 513 -5.49 -11.92 -23.64
CA GLY A 513 -4.86 -11.90 -24.96
C GLY A 513 -3.34 -12.06 -24.92
N GLU A 514 -2.69 -11.66 -23.83
CA GLU A 514 -1.24 -11.83 -23.61
C GLU A 514 -0.84 -13.25 -23.19
N LEU A 515 -1.79 -14.07 -22.70
CA LEU A 515 -1.47 -15.40 -22.18
C LEU A 515 -1.13 -16.42 -23.27
N ALA A 516 -1.59 -16.24 -24.52
CA ALA A 516 -1.20 -17.11 -25.63
C ALA A 516 -1.43 -16.46 -27.00
N ASP A 517 -0.71 -16.94 -28.02
CA ASP A 517 -0.83 -16.49 -29.42
C ASP A 517 -2.22 -16.72 -30.04
N GLY A 518 -2.95 -17.73 -29.57
CA GLY A 518 -4.20 -18.22 -30.18
C GLY A 518 -5.24 -18.55 -29.14
N LEU A 519 -6.37 -17.84 -29.15
CA LEU A 519 -7.34 -17.84 -28.05
C LEU A 519 -8.76 -17.68 -28.56
N VAL A 520 -9.69 -18.43 -27.98
CA VAL A 520 -11.12 -18.16 -28.09
C VAL A 520 -11.65 -17.80 -26.71
N VAL A 521 -12.14 -16.56 -26.56
CA VAL A 521 -12.74 -16.02 -25.34
C VAL A 521 -14.26 -15.96 -25.49
N GLU A 522 -14.97 -16.50 -24.51
CA GLU A 522 -16.43 -16.53 -24.45
C GLU A 522 -16.91 -15.45 -23.47
N LEU A 523 -17.30 -14.28 -23.98
CA LEU A 523 -17.71 -13.14 -23.16
C LEU A 523 -18.98 -13.43 -22.35
N ASP A 524 -19.85 -14.32 -22.83
CA ASP A 524 -21.06 -14.76 -22.10
C ASP A 524 -20.75 -15.51 -20.79
N LYS A 525 -19.53 -16.03 -20.63
CA LYS A 525 -19.09 -16.74 -19.41
C LYS A 525 -18.45 -15.82 -18.38
N VAL A 526 -18.14 -14.57 -18.74
CA VAL A 526 -17.51 -13.63 -17.82
C VAL A 526 -18.52 -13.24 -16.72
N PRO A 527 -18.21 -13.43 -15.43
CA PRO A 527 -19.11 -13.04 -14.34
C PRO A 527 -19.34 -11.53 -14.33
N LEU A 528 -20.60 -11.09 -14.22
CA LEU A 528 -21.00 -9.67 -14.26
C LEU A 528 -21.50 -9.19 -12.89
N LYS A 529 -21.21 -7.93 -12.52
CA LYS A 529 -21.76 -7.29 -11.31
C LYS A 529 -23.27 -7.03 -11.44
N TYR A 530 -23.69 -6.64 -12.65
CA TYR A 530 -25.08 -6.35 -13.02
C TYR A 530 -25.30 -6.67 -14.51
N PRO A 531 -26.54 -6.95 -14.94
CA PRO A 531 -26.87 -7.14 -16.35
C PRO A 531 -26.72 -5.83 -17.16
N GLY A 532 -26.81 -5.92 -18.50
CA GLY A 532 -26.82 -4.74 -19.39
C GLY A 532 -25.45 -4.29 -19.91
N LEU A 533 -24.37 -5.03 -19.65
CA LEU A 533 -23.05 -4.73 -20.23
C LEU A 533 -22.99 -5.12 -21.71
N SER A 534 -22.44 -4.22 -22.53
CA SER A 534 -22.15 -4.49 -23.95
C SER A 534 -20.96 -5.43 -24.11
N ALA A 535 -20.75 -6.00 -25.30
CA ALA A 535 -19.56 -6.81 -25.59
C ALA A 535 -18.27 -6.00 -25.34
N THR A 536 -18.29 -4.71 -25.68
CA THR A 536 -17.18 -3.78 -25.46
C THR A 536 -16.94 -3.54 -23.97
N ASP A 537 -18.00 -3.34 -23.18
CA ASP A 537 -17.90 -3.14 -21.73
C ASP A 537 -17.23 -4.36 -21.08
N ILE A 538 -17.68 -5.58 -21.42
CA ILE A 538 -17.13 -6.82 -20.86
C ILE A 538 -15.67 -7.01 -21.28
N ALA A 539 -15.35 -6.77 -22.55
CA ALA A 539 -14.01 -6.97 -23.09
C ALA A 539 -12.97 -6.02 -22.48
N LEU A 540 -13.33 -4.76 -22.25
CA LEU A 540 -12.39 -3.70 -21.86
C LEU A 540 -12.53 -3.25 -20.41
N SER A 541 -13.44 -3.84 -19.64
CA SER A 541 -13.61 -3.51 -18.22
C SER A 541 -12.33 -3.80 -17.43
N GLU A 542 -11.88 -2.78 -16.69
CA GLU A 542 -10.71 -2.81 -15.82
C GLU A 542 -11.12 -3.07 -14.36
N SER A 543 -12.26 -3.75 -14.14
CA SER A 543 -12.72 -4.12 -12.79
C SER A 543 -11.60 -4.78 -11.97
N GLN A 544 -11.45 -4.38 -10.71
CA GLN A 544 -10.38 -4.85 -9.84
C GLN A 544 -10.58 -6.26 -9.25
N GLU A 545 -9.50 -6.73 -8.63
CA GLU A 545 -9.28 -8.01 -7.96
C GLU A 545 -9.54 -9.26 -8.81
N ARG A 546 -9.01 -9.27 -10.04
CA ARG A 546 -9.11 -10.42 -10.96
C ARG A 546 -7.72 -10.92 -11.37
N MET A 547 -7.59 -12.23 -11.54
CA MET A 547 -6.41 -12.90 -12.09
C MET A 547 -6.81 -13.84 -13.24
N ALA A 548 -6.02 -13.85 -14.32
CA ALA A 548 -6.17 -14.78 -15.43
C ALA A 548 -5.18 -15.94 -15.23
N CYS A 549 -5.68 -17.15 -15.06
CA CYS A 549 -4.86 -18.34 -14.80
C CYS A 549 -4.97 -19.31 -15.98
N LEU A 550 -3.86 -19.58 -16.67
CA LEU A 550 -3.78 -20.60 -17.72
C LEU A 550 -3.37 -21.95 -17.14
N LEU A 551 -4.20 -22.97 -17.35
CA LEU A 551 -4.00 -24.31 -16.80
C LEU A 551 -4.17 -25.40 -17.86
N ASP A 552 -3.55 -26.55 -17.60
CA ASP A 552 -3.94 -27.81 -18.25
C ASP A 552 -5.42 -28.11 -17.98
N LYS A 553 -6.16 -28.50 -19.03
CA LYS A 553 -7.60 -28.81 -18.91
C LYS A 553 -7.91 -29.85 -17.83
N LYS A 554 -7.02 -30.80 -17.58
CA LYS A 554 -7.19 -31.87 -16.58
C LYS A 554 -7.15 -31.36 -15.13
N ASP A 555 -6.50 -30.22 -14.89
CA ASP A 555 -6.30 -29.65 -13.56
C ASP A 555 -7.36 -28.59 -13.22
N ALA A 556 -8.12 -28.14 -14.22
CA ALA A 556 -9.12 -27.08 -14.09
C ALA A 556 -10.18 -27.37 -13.01
N GLU A 557 -10.74 -28.57 -12.96
CA GLU A 557 -11.77 -28.92 -11.96
C GLU A 557 -11.23 -28.83 -10.52
N LYS A 558 -10.03 -29.36 -10.28
CA LYS A 558 -9.36 -29.28 -8.98
C LYS A 558 -9.05 -27.83 -8.59
N PHE A 559 -8.68 -26.98 -9.54
CA PHE A 559 -8.45 -25.56 -9.30
C PHE A 559 -9.74 -24.83 -8.91
N LEU A 560 -10.85 -25.09 -9.64
CA LEU A 560 -12.16 -24.51 -9.34
C LEU A 560 -12.67 -24.93 -7.94
N GLU A 561 -12.48 -26.19 -7.55
CA GLU A 561 -12.81 -26.67 -6.20
C GLU A 561 -11.96 -25.98 -5.12
N ALA A 562 -10.66 -25.79 -5.37
CA ALA A 562 -9.77 -25.12 -4.46
C ALA A 562 -10.11 -23.63 -4.28
N ALA A 563 -10.49 -22.94 -5.36
CA ALA A 563 -10.98 -21.57 -5.32
C ALA A 563 -12.27 -21.48 -4.49
N LYS A 564 -13.24 -22.37 -4.73
CA LYS A 564 -14.47 -22.44 -3.92
C LYS A 564 -14.18 -22.70 -2.44
N ALA A 565 -13.15 -23.47 -2.11
CA ALA A 565 -12.74 -23.72 -0.73
C ALA A 565 -12.15 -22.48 -0.03
N GLU A 566 -11.63 -21.52 -0.77
CA GLU A 566 -11.19 -20.19 -0.29
C GLU A 566 -12.29 -19.12 -0.42
N ASP A 567 -13.55 -19.52 -0.66
CA ASP A 567 -14.67 -18.58 -0.83
C ASP A 567 -14.48 -17.61 -2.01
N LEU A 568 -13.90 -18.10 -3.12
CA LEU A 568 -13.65 -17.37 -4.36
C LEU A 568 -14.49 -17.87 -5.53
N GLU A 569 -14.94 -16.94 -6.37
CA GLU A 569 -15.47 -17.26 -7.70
C GLU A 569 -14.33 -17.51 -8.69
N ALA A 570 -14.49 -18.55 -9.51
CA ALA A 570 -13.57 -18.89 -10.58
C ALA A 570 -14.35 -19.47 -11.76
N THR A 571 -14.10 -18.97 -12.97
CA THR A 571 -14.86 -19.35 -14.16
C THR A 571 -13.93 -19.56 -15.35
N ILE A 572 -14.10 -20.67 -16.08
CA ILE A 572 -13.41 -20.89 -17.36
C ILE A 572 -14.04 -19.96 -18.41
N VAL A 573 -13.27 -18.99 -18.89
CA VAL A 573 -13.74 -17.96 -19.82
C VAL A 573 -13.11 -18.07 -21.22
N ALA A 574 -11.98 -18.77 -21.34
CA ALA A 574 -11.32 -18.92 -22.63
C ALA A 574 -10.58 -20.26 -22.79
N LYS A 575 -10.23 -20.57 -24.03
CA LYS A 575 -9.49 -21.76 -24.43
C LYS A 575 -8.39 -21.40 -25.43
N VAL A 576 -7.22 -21.99 -25.25
CA VAL A 576 -6.09 -21.86 -26.18
C VAL A 576 -6.33 -22.70 -27.44
N THR A 577 -6.06 -22.11 -28.61
CA THR A 577 -6.21 -22.73 -29.93
C THR A 577 -4.88 -22.82 -30.68
N GLU A 578 -4.79 -23.73 -31.66
CA GLU A 578 -3.62 -23.81 -32.55
C GLU A 578 -3.54 -22.63 -33.53
N GLU A 579 -4.69 -22.11 -33.96
CA GLU A 579 -4.78 -20.93 -34.81
C GLU A 579 -4.34 -19.69 -34.03
N LYS A 580 -3.36 -18.94 -34.56
CA LYS A 580 -2.82 -17.70 -33.98
C LYS A 580 -3.75 -16.49 -34.18
N LEU A 581 -4.96 -16.63 -33.66
CA LEU A 581 -6.05 -15.67 -33.78
C LEU A 581 -6.59 -15.36 -32.38
N LEU A 582 -6.71 -14.06 -32.06
CA LEU A 582 -7.44 -13.58 -30.90
C LEU A 582 -8.92 -13.46 -31.30
N LYS A 583 -9.77 -14.33 -30.77
CA LYS A 583 -11.20 -14.40 -31.11
C LYS A 583 -12.09 -14.24 -29.89
N PHE A 584 -12.98 -13.24 -29.89
CA PHE A 584 -14.01 -13.08 -28.84
C PHE A 584 -15.39 -13.41 -29.40
N THR A 585 -16.17 -14.19 -28.65
CA THR A 585 -17.56 -14.49 -28.98
C THR A 585 -18.51 -13.96 -27.92
N TYR A 586 -19.63 -13.37 -28.35
CA TYR A 586 -20.69 -12.88 -27.47
C TYR A 586 -22.05 -13.19 -28.07
N LYS A 587 -22.94 -13.84 -27.31
CA LYS A 587 -24.30 -14.24 -27.74
C LYS A 587 -24.34 -14.99 -29.08
N GLY A 588 -23.30 -15.78 -29.36
CA GLY A 588 -23.15 -16.55 -30.60
C GLY A 588 -22.56 -15.79 -31.79
N GLU A 589 -22.29 -14.49 -31.67
CA GLU A 589 -21.62 -13.66 -32.69
C GLU A 589 -20.12 -13.55 -32.40
N THR A 590 -19.27 -13.49 -33.44
CA THR A 590 -17.84 -13.19 -33.28
C THR A 590 -17.64 -11.68 -33.34
N VAL A 591 -17.22 -11.09 -32.21
CA VAL A 591 -17.13 -9.62 -32.04
C VAL A 591 -15.71 -9.09 -32.18
N VAL A 592 -14.71 -9.94 -31.97
CA VAL A 592 -13.28 -9.66 -32.19
C VAL A 592 -12.68 -10.85 -32.92
N ALA A 593 -11.92 -10.59 -33.99
CA ALA A 593 -11.13 -11.59 -34.71
C ALA A 593 -9.87 -10.95 -35.30
N ILE A 594 -8.80 -10.88 -34.51
CA ILE A 594 -7.55 -10.21 -34.88
C ILE A 594 -6.41 -11.23 -34.92
N LYS A 595 -5.66 -11.26 -36.03
CA LYS A 595 -4.48 -12.12 -36.18
C LYS A 595 -3.38 -11.66 -35.24
N ARG A 596 -2.74 -12.60 -34.55
CA ARG A 596 -1.68 -12.29 -33.58
C ARG A 596 -0.53 -11.48 -34.19
N GLU A 597 -0.13 -11.85 -35.40
CA GLU A 597 0.92 -11.15 -36.16
C GLU A 597 0.62 -9.65 -36.35
N PHE A 598 -0.65 -9.28 -36.57
CA PHE A 598 -1.03 -7.87 -36.71
C PHE A 598 -1.01 -7.17 -35.35
N LEU A 599 -1.55 -7.80 -34.30
CA LEU A 599 -1.57 -7.22 -32.96
C LEU A 599 -0.14 -6.93 -32.46
N ASP A 600 0.80 -7.85 -32.73
CA ASP A 600 2.22 -7.76 -32.38
C ASP A 600 3.02 -6.71 -33.18
N THR A 601 2.44 -6.11 -34.24
CA THR A 601 3.07 -4.96 -34.92
C THR A 601 3.19 -3.76 -34.00
N ASN A 602 2.33 -3.68 -32.99
CA ASN A 602 2.29 -2.62 -31.98
C ASN A 602 2.07 -1.21 -32.54
N GLY A 603 1.54 -1.04 -33.76
CA GLY A 603 1.38 0.28 -34.39
C GLY A 603 2.67 0.79 -35.03
N LEU A 604 2.64 2.01 -35.56
CA LEU A 604 3.77 2.53 -36.35
C LEU A 604 4.99 2.85 -35.48
N GLU A 605 6.19 2.74 -36.07
CA GLU A 605 7.44 3.21 -35.46
C GLU A 605 7.50 4.74 -35.50
N LYS A 606 7.99 5.35 -34.41
CA LYS A 606 8.13 6.80 -34.25
C LYS A 606 9.60 7.19 -34.13
N ASP A 607 9.91 8.38 -34.62
CA ASP A 607 11.26 8.95 -34.67
C ASP A 607 11.30 10.33 -34.00
N ILE A 608 12.36 10.60 -33.24
CA ILE A 608 12.62 11.92 -32.64
C ILE A 608 14.12 12.22 -32.60
N ASP A 609 14.50 13.47 -32.82
CA ASP A 609 15.85 13.94 -32.48
C ASP A 609 15.82 14.59 -31.10
N ILE A 610 16.92 14.53 -30.35
CA ILE A 610 16.97 15.08 -28.99
C ILE A 610 18.09 16.11 -28.84
N LYS A 611 17.91 17.00 -27.88
CA LYS A 611 18.90 18.00 -27.48
C LYS A 611 19.21 17.88 -25.99
N LEU A 612 20.47 17.63 -25.65
CA LEU A 612 20.95 17.56 -24.27
C LEU A 612 21.40 18.96 -23.83
N LEU A 613 20.72 19.52 -22.83
CA LEU A 613 21.03 20.86 -22.30
C LEU A 613 22.09 20.76 -21.20
N SER A 614 23.04 21.70 -21.19
CA SER A 614 24.02 21.80 -20.12
C SER A 614 23.36 22.42 -18.88
N PRO A 615 23.60 21.88 -17.67
CA PRO A 615 23.12 22.52 -16.45
C PRO A 615 23.82 23.88 -16.28
N ARG A 616 23.09 24.83 -15.70
CA ARG A 616 23.63 26.15 -15.34
C ARG A 616 24.42 26.06 -14.02
N GLU A 617 25.29 27.04 -13.77
CA GLU A 617 26.07 27.11 -12.52
C GLU A 617 25.14 27.01 -11.30
N LYS A 618 25.50 26.10 -10.38
CA LYS A 618 24.92 26.05 -9.04
C LYS A 618 25.44 27.27 -8.28
N GLY A 619 24.55 28.14 -7.83
CA GLY A 619 24.95 29.18 -6.87
C GLY A 619 25.44 28.53 -5.59
N GLU A 620 26.68 28.81 -5.18
CA GLU A 620 27.14 28.48 -3.82
C GLU A 620 26.58 29.51 -2.85
N GLU A 621 25.52 29.15 -2.14
CA GLU A 621 25.04 29.96 -1.02
C GLU A 621 25.78 29.58 0.26
N THR A 622 26.82 30.36 0.59
CA THR A 622 27.39 30.35 1.94
C THR A 622 26.45 31.12 2.87
N SER A 623 25.87 30.40 3.83
CA SER A 623 24.99 31.03 4.83
C SER A 623 25.82 31.82 5.84
N LYS A 624 25.55 33.13 5.95
CA LYS A 624 26.14 34.00 6.99
C LYS A 624 25.44 33.87 8.35
N LYS A 625 24.43 32.99 8.47
CA LYS A 625 23.69 32.77 9.72
C LYS A 625 24.54 31.99 10.72
N ASP A 626 24.29 32.20 12.01
CA ASP A 626 24.90 31.39 13.06
C ASP A 626 24.36 29.95 13.07
N VAL A 627 25.03 29.06 13.80
CA VAL A 627 24.70 27.62 13.84
C VAL A 627 23.28 27.34 14.32
N GLU A 628 22.78 28.11 15.28
CA GLU A 628 21.45 27.88 15.88
C GLU A 628 20.33 28.23 14.89
N ASN A 629 20.48 29.33 14.15
CA ASN A 629 19.53 29.69 13.10
C ASN A 629 19.62 28.74 11.92
N ARG A 630 20.82 28.29 11.51
CA ARG A 630 20.95 27.28 10.45
C ARG A 630 20.31 25.95 10.82
N ILE A 631 20.47 25.48 12.06
CA ILE A 631 19.78 24.28 12.55
C ILE A 631 18.27 24.51 12.59
N THR A 632 17.81 25.70 12.98
CA THR A 632 16.37 26.01 12.99
C THR A 632 15.79 25.98 11.57
N ASP A 633 16.41 26.67 10.60
CA ASP A 633 15.99 26.63 9.20
C ASP A 633 15.99 25.19 8.65
N LEU A 634 17.00 24.40 9.02
CA LEU A 634 17.13 23.00 8.62
C LEU A 634 15.96 22.15 9.13
N LEU A 635 15.58 22.31 10.40
CA LEU A 635 14.51 21.52 11.02
C LEU A 635 13.11 21.99 10.60
N GLU A 636 12.97 23.26 10.20
CA GLU A 636 11.72 23.86 9.72
C GLU A 636 11.48 23.64 8.21
N ASP A 637 12.50 23.23 7.44
CA ASP A 637 12.35 22.80 6.05
C ASP A 637 11.39 21.61 5.96
N ILE A 638 10.32 21.74 5.20
CA ILE A 638 9.27 20.72 5.05
C ILE A 638 9.79 19.38 4.51
N ASN A 639 10.89 19.38 3.75
CA ASN A 639 11.56 18.18 3.25
C ASN A 639 12.53 17.56 4.26
N ILE A 640 12.69 18.13 5.46
CA ILE A 640 13.55 17.61 6.53
C ILE A 640 12.74 17.38 7.80
N GLY A 641 11.79 18.25 8.09
CA GLY A 641 10.81 18.14 9.16
C GLY A 641 10.19 16.74 9.26
N SER A 642 9.80 16.37 10.47
CA SER A 642 9.26 15.05 10.79
C SER A 642 8.00 14.78 10.00
N GLN A 643 7.93 13.60 9.39
CA GLN A 643 6.73 13.07 8.75
C GLN A 643 6.11 11.94 9.58
N LYS A 644 6.41 11.90 10.89
CA LYS A 644 5.92 10.84 11.78
C LYS A 644 4.38 10.74 11.78
N GLY A 645 3.67 11.87 11.88
CA GLY A 645 2.20 11.87 11.86
C GLY A 645 1.60 11.31 10.56
N LEU A 646 2.27 11.49 9.41
CA LEU A 646 1.87 10.83 8.16
C LEU A 646 2.10 9.31 8.26
N VAL A 647 3.27 8.90 8.72
CA VAL A 647 3.69 7.48 8.76
C VAL A 647 2.89 6.65 9.76
N GLU A 648 2.48 7.23 10.89
CA GLU A 648 1.68 6.55 11.92
C GLU A 648 0.30 6.08 11.44
N ASN A 649 -0.16 6.61 10.29
CA ASN A 649 -1.40 6.17 9.65
C ASN A 649 -1.26 4.84 8.90
N PHE A 650 -0.09 4.19 8.87
CA PHE A 650 0.14 2.96 8.11
C PHE A 650 0.64 1.83 9.01
N ASP A 651 0.05 0.63 8.88
CA ASP A 651 0.50 -0.53 9.63
C ASP A 651 1.82 -1.08 9.07
N SER A 652 2.90 -0.95 9.83
CA SER A 652 4.22 -1.50 9.49
C SER A 652 4.51 -2.83 10.20
N THR A 653 3.52 -3.38 10.92
CA THR A 653 3.68 -4.57 11.77
C THR A 653 2.90 -5.77 11.26
N VAL A 654 1.86 -5.53 10.46
CA VAL A 654 1.00 -6.58 9.89
C VAL A 654 1.83 -7.63 9.15
N SER A 655 1.45 -8.91 9.26
CA SER A 655 2.22 -10.10 8.87
C SER A 655 3.35 -10.53 9.80
N GLY A 656 3.82 -9.67 10.72
CA GLY A 656 4.79 -10.05 11.75
C GLY A 656 6.17 -10.41 11.19
N GLU A 657 6.67 -9.66 10.19
CA GLU A 657 7.98 -9.92 9.57
C GLU A 657 8.95 -8.73 9.62
N ALA A 658 8.49 -7.54 10.03
CA ALA A 658 9.29 -6.32 10.01
C ALA A 658 10.45 -6.36 11.03
N VAL A 659 11.67 -6.21 10.52
CA VAL A 659 12.89 -6.15 11.33
C VAL A 659 13.19 -4.71 11.74
N VAL A 660 12.82 -3.73 10.93
CA VAL A 660 13.04 -2.30 11.18
C VAL A 660 11.72 -1.56 11.00
N MET A 661 11.29 -0.81 12.03
CA MET A 661 10.16 0.11 11.95
C MET A 661 10.55 1.40 11.21
N PRO A 662 9.60 2.12 10.58
CA PRO A 662 9.90 3.39 9.90
C PRO A 662 10.61 4.42 10.78
N TYR A 663 10.27 4.47 12.07
CA TYR A 663 10.94 5.30 13.08
C TYR A 663 11.41 4.45 14.26
N GLY A 664 12.66 4.63 14.64
CA GLY A 664 13.36 3.90 15.69
C GLY A 664 13.68 4.71 16.94
N GLY A 665 14.26 4.00 17.91
CA GLY A 665 14.57 4.44 19.25
C GLY A 665 13.39 4.34 20.22
N LYS A 666 13.68 4.49 21.51
CA LYS A 666 12.73 4.47 22.62
C LYS A 666 11.52 5.38 22.42
N TYR A 667 11.71 6.51 21.73
CA TYR A 667 10.67 7.50 21.47
C TYR A 667 10.12 7.43 20.03
N MET A 668 10.64 6.53 19.18
CA MET A 668 10.26 6.40 17.76
C MET A 668 10.38 7.73 17.00
N LEU A 669 11.54 8.38 17.11
CA LEU A 669 11.83 9.69 16.52
C LEU A 669 13.03 9.71 15.57
N SER A 670 13.73 8.59 15.39
CA SER A 670 14.81 8.50 14.40
C SER A 670 14.30 7.81 13.13
N PRO A 671 14.23 8.48 11.97
CA PRO A 671 13.82 7.84 10.73
C PRO A 671 14.80 6.73 10.29
N SER A 672 14.25 5.64 9.78
CA SER A 672 15.01 4.56 9.14
C SER A 672 15.52 4.97 7.75
N GLU A 673 16.47 4.21 7.20
CA GLU A 673 17.01 4.42 5.84
C GLU A 673 16.20 3.72 4.74
N GLY A 674 15.29 2.82 5.10
CA GLY A 674 14.51 1.98 4.21
C GLY A 674 13.74 0.90 4.98
N MET A 675 13.15 -0.06 4.26
CA MET A 675 12.42 -1.17 4.88
C MET A 675 13.26 -2.46 4.92
N VAL A 676 13.12 -3.20 6.02
CA VAL A 676 13.79 -4.49 6.26
C VAL A 676 12.80 -5.45 6.90
N SER A 677 12.61 -6.64 6.31
CA SER A 677 11.76 -7.70 6.87
C SER A 677 12.35 -9.09 6.62
N LYS A 678 12.04 -10.05 7.50
CA LYS A 678 12.28 -11.48 7.30
C LYS A 678 11.56 -11.96 6.03
N ILE A 679 12.13 -12.96 5.35
CA ILE A 679 11.41 -13.67 4.28
C ILE A 679 10.22 -14.44 4.90
N PRO A 680 8.99 -14.30 4.38
CA PRO A 680 7.76 -14.79 5.04
C PRO A 680 7.57 -16.31 4.89
N VAL A 681 8.37 -17.09 5.62
CA VAL A 681 8.27 -18.55 5.68
C VAL A 681 6.99 -18.98 6.43
N LEU A 682 6.22 -19.89 5.84
CA LEU A 682 4.96 -20.38 6.45
C LEU A 682 5.22 -21.36 7.59
N ASP A 683 6.21 -22.24 7.42
CA ASP A 683 6.59 -23.27 8.38
C ASP A 683 8.09 -23.16 8.69
N GLY A 684 8.42 -22.83 9.93
CA GLY A 684 9.80 -22.67 10.40
C GLY A 684 10.22 -21.23 10.63
N GLU A 685 11.49 -21.06 10.97
CA GLU A 685 12.14 -19.77 11.21
C GLU A 685 13.19 -19.49 10.14
N THR A 686 13.39 -18.21 9.84
CA THR A 686 14.44 -17.74 8.94
C THR A 686 15.26 -16.61 9.57
N THR A 687 16.54 -16.59 9.24
CA THR A 687 17.42 -15.44 9.50
C THR A 687 17.66 -14.60 8.25
N THR A 688 17.13 -15.00 7.10
CA THR A 688 17.24 -14.24 5.85
C THR A 688 16.24 -13.10 5.85
N THR A 689 16.72 -11.90 5.54
CA THR A 689 15.93 -10.67 5.42
C THR A 689 16.10 -10.06 4.05
N SER A 690 15.10 -9.34 3.56
CA SER A 690 15.24 -8.48 2.39
C SER A 690 15.25 -7.01 2.82
N ILE A 691 16.10 -6.23 2.15
CA ILE A 691 16.25 -4.79 2.33
C ILE A 691 15.79 -4.11 1.05
N MET A 692 14.95 -3.08 1.17
CA MET A 692 14.62 -2.18 0.07
C MET A 692 14.76 -0.72 0.48
N THR A 693 15.42 0.06 -0.36
CA THR A 693 15.67 1.50 -0.17
C THR A 693 15.33 2.27 -1.44
N PHE A 694 15.25 3.60 -1.35
CA PHE A 694 15.03 4.46 -2.50
C PHE A 694 16.02 5.64 -2.51
N GLY A 695 16.25 6.25 -3.67
CA GLY A 695 16.99 7.50 -3.81
C GLY A 695 16.36 8.40 -4.87
N TYR A 696 16.23 9.69 -4.54
CA TYR A 696 15.69 10.74 -5.41
C TYR A 696 15.72 12.09 -4.67
N ASP A 697 16.20 13.14 -5.34
CA ASP A 697 16.11 14.52 -4.87
C ASP A 697 15.69 15.47 -6.02
N PRO A 698 14.54 16.17 -5.90
CA PRO A 698 14.04 17.05 -6.96
C PRO A 698 14.97 18.24 -7.23
N SER A 699 15.72 18.71 -6.23
CA SER A 699 16.63 19.85 -6.39
C SER A 699 17.83 19.49 -7.28
N ILE A 700 18.36 18.27 -7.15
CA ILE A 700 19.45 17.77 -8.00
C ILE A 700 18.93 17.52 -9.41
N SER A 701 17.79 16.84 -9.54
CA SER A 701 17.22 16.48 -10.83
C SER A 701 16.78 17.70 -11.66
N LYS A 702 16.27 18.76 -11.02
CA LYS A 702 15.97 20.03 -11.71
C LYS A 702 17.23 20.77 -12.15
N TRP A 703 18.29 20.74 -11.33
CA TRP A 703 19.56 21.37 -11.69
C TRP A 703 20.21 20.63 -12.86
N SER A 704 20.33 19.31 -12.77
CA SER A 704 20.91 18.46 -13.80
C SER A 704 20.24 17.08 -13.75
N PRO A 705 19.41 16.73 -14.75
CA PRO A 705 18.79 15.41 -14.82
C PRO A 705 19.82 14.28 -14.80
N PHE A 706 20.98 14.46 -15.44
CA PHE A 706 22.10 13.52 -15.39
C PHE A 706 22.55 13.24 -13.95
N HIS A 707 22.88 14.28 -13.19
CA HIS A 707 23.29 14.11 -11.78
C HIS A 707 22.13 13.59 -10.92
N GLY A 708 20.88 13.95 -11.24
CA GLY A 708 19.69 13.43 -10.59
C GLY A 708 19.60 11.92 -10.67
N GLY A 709 19.74 11.35 -11.87
CA GLY A 709 19.77 9.90 -12.07
C GLY A 709 20.99 9.22 -11.45
N TYR A 710 22.17 9.83 -11.57
CA TYR A 710 23.41 9.34 -10.97
C TYR A 710 23.33 9.26 -9.43
N TYR A 711 22.94 10.36 -8.77
CA TYR A 711 22.84 10.41 -7.31
C TYR A 711 21.64 9.67 -6.74
N ALA A 712 20.55 9.47 -7.51
CA ALA A 712 19.45 8.60 -7.11
C ALA A 712 19.95 7.18 -6.83
N VAL A 713 20.79 6.62 -7.71
CA VAL A 713 21.39 5.28 -7.50
C VAL A 713 22.38 5.28 -6.35
N ILE A 714 23.22 6.32 -6.21
CA ILE A 714 24.18 6.40 -5.09
C ILE A 714 23.46 6.46 -3.74
N GLU A 715 22.40 7.28 -3.63
CA GLU A 715 21.64 7.42 -2.39
C GLU A 715 20.94 6.11 -2.01
N SER A 716 20.30 5.42 -2.97
CA SER A 716 19.66 4.14 -2.69
C SER A 716 20.66 3.09 -2.20
N LEU A 717 21.86 3.01 -2.81
CA LEU A 717 22.94 2.12 -2.38
C LEU A 717 23.53 2.52 -1.01
N ALA A 718 23.73 3.81 -0.74
CA ALA A 718 24.23 4.28 0.55
C ALA A 718 23.31 3.85 1.70
N LYS A 719 22.00 3.94 1.48
CA LYS A 719 20.97 3.48 2.42
C LYS A 719 21.04 1.96 2.65
N ILE A 720 21.31 1.15 1.61
CA ILE A 720 21.51 -0.31 1.76
C ILE A 720 22.68 -0.59 2.70
N VAL A 721 23.81 0.09 2.47
CA VAL A 721 25.02 -0.10 3.27
C VAL A 721 24.83 0.39 4.70
N ALA A 722 24.13 1.52 4.91
CA ALA A 722 23.78 2.03 6.23
C ALA A 722 22.85 1.08 7.03
N LEU A 723 21.96 0.35 6.35
CA LEU A 723 21.14 -0.71 6.98
C LEU A 723 21.92 -2.00 7.26
N GLY A 724 23.19 -2.06 6.87
CA GLY A 724 24.08 -3.19 7.10
C GLY A 724 24.17 -4.19 5.94
N GLY A 725 23.50 -3.92 4.81
CA GLY A 725 23.61 -4.72 3.59
C GLY A 725 24.89 -4.43 2.80
N THR A 726 25.20 -5.28 1.81
CA THR A 726 26.27 -5.02 0.84
C THR A 726 25.72 -4.36 -0.42
N TYR A 727 26.50 -3.48 -1.05
CA TYR A 727 26.17 -2.90 -2.35
C TYR A 727 26.33 -3.92 -3.50
N LYS A 728 27.12 -4.98 -3.29
CA LYS A 728 27.38 -6.02 -4.29
C LYS A 728 26.16 -6.89 -4.48
N GLY A 729 25.81 -7.17 -5.73
CA GLY A 729 24.65 -8.01 -6.05
C GLY A 729 23.30 -7.33 -5.84
N VAL A 730 23.26 -6.04 -5.46
CA VAL A 730 22.03 -5.25 -5.44
C VAL A 730 21.39 -5.29 -6.83
N ARG A 731 20.05 -5.29 -6.84
CA ARG A 731 19.25 -5.15 -8.05
C ARG A 731 18.38 -3.91 -7.94
N LEU A 732 18.25 -3.21 -9.06
CA LEU A 732 17.54 -1.93 -9.11
C LEU A 732 16.22 -2.07 -9.88
N THR A 733 15.27 -1.21 -9.52
CA THR A 733 14.13 -0.89 -10.36
C THR A 733 13.93 0.62 -10.39
N PHE A 734 13.57 1.18 -11.54
CA PHE A 734 13.48 2.62 -11.74
C PHE A 734 12.02 3.08 -11.91
N GLN A 735 11.72 4.26 -11.36
CA GLN A 735 10.49 4.98 -11.67
C GLN A 735 10.84 6.30 -12.34
N GLU A 736 10.42 6.46 -13.59
CA GLU A 736 10.54 7.72 -14.32
C GLU A 736 9.22 8.50 -14.26
N TYR A 737 9.30 9.80 -13.94
CA TYR A 737 8.16 10.70 -14.01
C TYR A 737 8.57 12.09 -14.52
N PHE A 738 8.08 12.45 -15.70
CA PHE A 738 8.47 13.67 -16.40
C PHE A 738 7.25 14.39 -16.97
N GLU A 739 7.48 15.65 -17.33
CA GLU A 739 6.59 16.46 -18.16
C GLU A 739 6.23 15.77 -19.48
N ARG A 740 5.15 16.24 -20.10
CA ARG A 740 4.77 15.80 -21.45
C ARG A 740 5.83 16.25 -22.47
N LEU A 741 6.38 15.27 -23.20
CA LEU A 741 7.54 15.49 -24.07
C LEU A 741 7.16 16.12 -25.43
N GLY A 742 6.06 15.68 -26.04
CA GLY A 742 5.64 16.15 -27.37
C GLY A 742 6.73 15.93 -28.45
N GLU A 743 6.91 16.90 -29.34
CA GLU A 743 7.96 16.90 -30.37
C GLU A 743 9.18 17.77 -29.97
N ASP A 744 9.24 18.23 -28.71
CA ASP A 744 10.32 19.12 -28.26
C ASP A 744 11.59 18.33 -27.93
N LYS A 745 12.61 18.50 -28.77
CA LYS A 745 13.92 17.84 -28.65
C LYS A 745 14.55 18.00 -27.26
N SER A 746 14.35 19.14 -26.60
CA SER A 746 14.97 19.44 -25.29
C SER A 746 14.24 18.73 -24.15
N LYS A 747 12.91 18.59 -24.24
CA LYS A 747 12.13 17.84 -23.26
C LYS A 747 12.53 16.37 -23.25
N TRP A 748 12.69 15.77 -24.42
CA TRP A 748 13.22 14.39 -24.58
C TRP A 748 14.65 14.23 -24.07
N GLY A 749 15.46 15.29 -24.08
CA GLY A 749 16.81 15.29 -23.51
C GLY A 749 16.84 15.07 -21.99
N LYS A 750 15.79 15.47 -21.25
CA LYS A 750 15.72 15.33 -19.79
C LYS A 750 15.70 13.86 -19.31
N PRO A 751 14.75 13.00 -19.74
CA PRO A 751 14.77 11.59 -19.35
C PRO A 751 15.99 10.85 -19.91
N PHE A 752 16.48 11.22 -21.11
CA PHE A 752 17.71 10.66 -21.66
C PHE A 752 18.92 10.93 -20.77
N LEU A 753 19.12 12.18 -20.34
CA LEU A 753 20.21 12.55 -19.43
C LEU A 753 20.09 11.82 -18.08
N ALA A 754 18.89 11.75 -17.50
CA ALA A 754 18.67 11.05 -16.24
C ALA A 754 19.04 9.56 -16.33
N LEU A 755 18.58 8.87 -17.38
CA LEU A 755 18.94 7.48 -17.63
C LEU A 755 20.44 7.31 -17.92
N LEU A 756 21.07 8.27 -18.62
CA LEU A 756 22.51 8.23 -18.91
C LEU A 756 23.35 8.34 -17.62
N GLY A 757 22.93 9.20 -16.69
CA GLY A 757 23.55 9.33 -15.36
C GLY A 757 23.40 8.06 -14.52
N ALA A 758 22.19 7.48 -14.50
CA ALA A 758 21.95 6.20 -13.82
C ALA A 758 22.76 5.06 -14.44
N PHE A 759 22.85 5.01 -15.78
CA PHE A 759 23.66 4.05 -16.53
C PHE A 759 25.15 4.15 -16.18
N SER A 760 25.69 5.37 -16.04
CA SER A 760 27.11 5.59 -15.75
C SER A 760 27.55 4.89 -14.45
N ILE A 761 26.82 5.13 -13.34
CA ILE A 761 27.12 4.50 -12.06
C ILE A 761 26.80 3.01 -12.03
N GLN A 762 25.74 2.57 -12.73
CA GLN A 762 25.41 1.15 -12.89
C GLN A 762 26.55 0.38 -13.58
N LYS A 763 27.15 0.97 -14.62
CA LYS A 763 28.27 0.38 -15.35
C LYS A 763 29.52 0.32 -14.48
N ASP A 764 29.82 1.38 -13.75
CA ASP A 764 31.01 1.45 -12.89
C ASP A 764 30.96 0.47 -11.73
N LEU A 765 29.77 0.16 -11.20
CA LEU A 765 29.58 -0.74 -10.07
C LEU A 765 29.18 -2.17 -10.46
N ASP A 766 29.01 -2.47 -11.75
CA ASP A 766 28.44 -3.72 -12.27
C ASP A 766 27.08 -4.08 -11.63
N ILE A 767 26.18 -3.09 -11.51
CA ILE A 767 24.82 -3.23 -10.93
C ILE A 767 23.75 -3.06 -12.01
N ALA A 768 22.74 -3.93 -12.01
CA ALA A 768 21.66 -3.91 -13.00
C ALA A 768 20.35 -3.34 -12.45
N ALA A 769 19.70 -2.46 -13.21
CA ALA A 769 18.25 -2.34 -13.16
C ALA A 769 17.61 -3.47 -13.95
N ILE A 770 16.74 -4.24 -13.28
CA ILE A 770 16.04 -5.40 -13.87
C ILE A 770 14.53 -5.23 -13.90
N GLY A 771 14.04 -4.08 -13.44
CA GLY A 771 12.65 -3.64 -13.53
C GLY A 771 12.58 -2.13 -13.73
N GLY A 772 11.39 -1.64 -14.07
CA GLY A 772 11.12 -0.21 -14.09
C GLY A 772 9.69 0.09 -14.57
N LYS A 773 9.32 1.36 -14.49
CA LYS A 773 8.02 1.89 -14.93
C LYS A 773 8.15 3.38 -15.21
N ASP A 774 7.51 3.85 -16.27
CA ASP A 774 7.56 5.24 -16.68
C ASP A 774 6.20 5.95 -16.72
N SER A 775 6.22 7.28 -16.56
CA SER A 775 5.07 8.16 -16.67
C SER A 775 5.50 9.50 -17.31
N MET A 776 4.98 9.82 -18.50
CA MET A 776 5.40 10.98 -19.30
C MET A 776 4.27 12.01 -19.48
N SER A 777 3.42 12.16 -18.45
CA SER A 777 2.21 13.02 -18.49
C SER A 777 2.14 14.05 -17.34
N GLY A 778 3.28 14.39 -16.74
CA GLY A 778 3.40 15.32 -15.61
C GLY A 778 3.34 16.80 -15.98
N THR A 779 2.31 17.22 -16.74
CA THR A 779 2.08 18.62 -17.11
C THR A 779 0.64 19.00 -16.83
N PHE A 780 0.41 20.20 -16.27
CA PHE A 780 -0.90 20.84 -16.15
C PHE A 780 -0.76 22.28 -16.61
N GLU A 781 -1.47 22.62 -17.69
CA GLU A 781 -1.30 23.90 -18.39
C GLU A 781 0.18 24.17 -18.74
N ASP A 782 0.79 25.20 -18.16
CA ASP A 782 2.20 25.60 -18.34
C ASP A 782 3.11 25.16 -17.18
N ILE A 783 2.59 24.39 -16.22
CA ILE A 783 3.33 23.90 -15.06
C ILE A 783 3.75 22.44 -15.30
N ASP A 784 5.02 22.16 -15.10
CA ASP A 784 5.63 20.84 -15.28
C ASP A 784 6.11 20.28 -13.93
N VAL A 785 5.97 18.96 -13.76
CA VAL A 785 6.55 18.25 -12.60
C VAL A 785 8.08 18.30 -12.63
N PRO A 786 8.75 18.24 -11.47
CA PRO A 786 10.21 18.13 -11.46
C PRO A 786 10.65 16.86 -12.22
N PRO A 787 11.73 16.91 -13.03
CA PRO A 787 12.32 15.72 -13.62
C PRO A 787 12.58 14.66 -12.56
N THR A 788 12.03 13.45 -12.74
CA THR A 788 12.05 12.44 -11.69
C THR A 788 12.55 11.10 -12.23
N LEU A 789 13.66 10.63 -11.65
CA LEU A 789 14.10 9.25 -11.72
C LEU A 789 14.32 8.78 -10.28
N ILE A 790 13.47 7.87 -9.81
CA ILE A 790 13.63 7.22 -8.50
C ILE A 790 14.37 5.92 -8.70
N SER A 791 15.47 5.74 -7.96
CA SER A 791 16.14 4.45 -7.87
C SER A 791 15.64 3.70 -6.65
N PHE A 792 15.06 2.51 -6.86
CA PHE A 792 14.82 1.56 -5.78
C PHE A 792 15.88 0.46 -5.81
N ALA A 793 16.51 0.20 -4.67
CA ALA A 793 17.54 -0.83 -4.52
C ALA A 793 17.06 -1.97 -3.63
N VAL A 794 17.27 -3.21 -4.07
CA VAL A 794 16.84 -4.42 -3.37
C VAL A 794 18.01 -5.39 -3.20
N THR A 795 18.15 -5.95 -1.99
CA THR A 795 19.10 -7.03 -1.68
C THR A 795 18.59 -7.91 -0.54
N VAL A 796 19.31 -8.99 -0.26
CA VAL A 796 19.09 -9.86 0.90
C VAL A 796 20.28 -9.80 1.85
N GLU A 797 20.02 -9.99 3.14
CA GLU A 797 21.06 -10.02 4.16
C GLU A 797 20.62 -10.89 5.36
N ASN A 798 21.59 -11.35 6.15
CA ASN A 798 21.30 -12.00 7.42
C ASN A 798 20.82 -10.98 8.45
N ILE A 799 19.76 -11.33 9.18
CA ILE A 799 19.16 -10.50 10.22
C ILE A 799 20.21 -10.00 11.23
N GLY A 800 21.23 -10.79 11.57
CA GLY A 800 22.30 -10.43 12.49
C GLY A 800 23.13 -9.22 12.05
N ASN A 801 23.22 -8.95 10.74
CA ASN A 801 23.98 -7.85 10.17
C ASN A 801 23.15 -6.56 10.05
N ILE A 802 21.84 -6.58 10.34
CA ILE A 802 21.01 -5.37 10.21
C ILE A 802 21.37 -4.33 11.27
N VAL A 803 21.65 -3.10 10.81
CA VAL A 803 21.97 -1.89 11.59
C VAL A 803 20.84 -0.88 11.47
N THR A 804 20.63 -0.05 12.50
CA THR A 804 19.57 0.97 12.54
C THR A 804 20.14 2.36 12.85
N SER A 805 19.36 3.41 12.60
CA SER A 805 19.87 4.79 12.55
C SER A 805 20.13 5.43 13.91
N GLU A 806 19.35 5.10 14.94
CA GLU A 806 19.39 5.83 16.21
C GLU A 806 20.66 5.56 17.02
N PHE A 807 21.24 6.61 17.64
CA PHE A 807 22.36 6.44 18.54
C PHE A 807 22.00 5.49 19.67
N LYS A 808 22.90 4.56 20.00
CA LYS A 808 22.63 3.47 20.94
C LYS A 808 23.03 3.83 22.36
N LYS A 809 24.20 4.45 22.55
CA LYS A 809 24.75 4.76 23.89
C LYS A 809 25.60 6.02 23.89
N ALA A 810 25.75 6.62 25.06
CA ALA A 810 26.68 7.72 25.30
C ALA A 810 28.15 7.26 25.29
N ASN A 811 29.06 8.19 25.04
CA ASN A 811 30.52 8.07 24.98
C ASN A 811 31.11 7.34 23.76
N ASN A 812 30.27 6.89 22.83
CA ASN A 812 30.71 6.30 21.57
C ASN A 812 31.26 7.37 20.62
N ARG A 813 32.23 6.96 19.78
CA ARG A 813 32.76 7.83 18.72
C ARG A 813 31.81 7.84 17.54
N VAL A 814 31.63 9.01 16.94
CA VAL A 814 30.85 9.16 15.70
C VAL A 814 31.77 9.63 14.60
N VAL A 815 31.75 8.94 13.47
CA VAL A 815 32.64 9.19 12.32
C VAL A 815 31.84 9.34 11.03
N LEU A 816 32.42 10.06 10.08
CA LEU A 816 31.95 10.15 8.70
C LEU A 816 32.89 9.35 7.80
N ILE A 817 32.30 8.43 7.04
CA ILE A 817 32.93 7.82 5.87
C ILE A 817 32.53 8.66 4.67
N ASP A 818 33.36 9.66 4.35
CA ASP A 818 33.14 10.61 3.25
C ASP A 818 33.58 9.99 1.91
N LEU A 819 33.02 10.43 0.79
CA LEU A 819 33.39 9.98 -0.56
C LEU A 819 34.10 11.10 -1.33
N LYS A 820 35.08 10.74 -2.15
CA LYS A 820 35.78 11.70 -3.01
C LYS A 820 34.92 12.04 -4.23
N GLU A 821 34.83 13.33 -4.55
CA GLU A 821 34.13 13.87 -5.71
C GLU A 821 35.16 14.43 -6.70
N ASP A 822 34.90 14.26 -8.00
CA ASP A 822 35.73 14.81 -9.07
C ASP A 822 35.30 16.25 -9.48
N LYS A 823 35.97 16.82 -10.48
CA LYS A 823 35.68 18.18 -10.97
C LYS A 823 34.31 18.32 -11.64
N ASP A 824 33.74 17.22 -12.11
CA ASP A 824 32.46 17.19 -12.81
C ASP A 824 31.31 16.90 -11.82
N GLY A 825 31.62 16.75 -10.53
CA GLY A 825 30.65 16.49 -9.47
C GLY A 825 30.24 15.03 -9.33
N LEU A 826 31.07 14.10 -9.83
CA LEU A 826 30.83 12.65 -9.74
C LEU A 826 31.68 12.01 -8.66
N ILE A 827 31.20 10.90 -8.09
CA ILE A 827 31.89 10.16 -7.05
C ILE A 827 33.00 9.28 -7.65
N ASP A 828 34.17 9.28 -7.01
CA ASP A 828 35.22 8.28 -7.28
C ASP A 828 34.71 6.90 -6.86
N THR A 829 34.25 6.13 -7.84
CA THR A 829 33.64 4.81 -7.63
C THR A 829 34.61 3.81 -7.01
N LYS A 830 35.93 3.97 -7.19
CA LYS A 830 36.93 3.10 -6.54
C LYS A 830 37.05 3.42 -5.06
N ASP A 831 37.03 4.69 -4.69
CA ASP A 831 36.99 5.13 -3.29
C ASP A 831 35.70 4.67 -2.61
N MET A 832 34.55 4.83 -3.28
CA MET A 832 33.25 4.35 -2.83
C MET A 832 33.23 2.84 -2.58
N MET A 833 33.61 2.01 -3.56
CA MET A 833 33.64 0.56 -3.41
C MET A 833 34.50 0.11 -2.23
N LYS A 834 35.71 0.68 -2.10
CA LYS A 834 36.62 0.39 -0.98
C LYS A 834 36.01 0.73 0.37
N LYS A 835 35.37 1.90 0.48
CA LYS A 835 34.76 2.38 1.73
C LYS A 835 33.49 1.61 2.07
N TYR A 836 32.65 1.28 1.10
CA TYR A 836 31.44 0.48 1.33
C TYR A 836 31.79 -0.96 1.74
N ASP A 837 32.78 -1.58 1.11
CA ASP A 837 33.32 -2.88 1.55
C ASP A 837 33.83 -2.81 2.99
N LEU A 838 34.54 -1.74 3.34
CA LEU A 838 35.02 -1.53 4.70
C LEU A 838 33.88 -1.41 5.71
N VAL A 839 32.85 -0.60 5.43
CA VAL A 839 31.68 -0.44 6.31
C VAL A 839 31.01 -1.80 6.52
N TYR A 840 30.83 -2.58 5.46
CA TYR A 840 30.23 -3.91 5.53
C TYR A 840 31.05 -4.89 6.39
N GLU A 841 32.38 -4.90 6.26
CA GLU A 841 33.26 -5.75 7.07
C GLU A 841 33.29 -5.33 8.56
N LEU A 842 33.28 -4.02 8.85
CA LEU A 842 33.18 -3.51 10.22
C LEU A 842 31.85 -3.89 10.86
N ASN A 843 30.76 -3.85 10.08
CA ASN A 843 29.44 -4.29 10.53
C ASN A 843 29.43 -5.78 10.89
N LYS A 844 29.99 -6.64 10.02
CA LYS A 844 30.11 -8.10 10.30
C LYS A 844 30.90 -8.43 11.56
N LYS A 845 31.85 -7.57 11.95
CA LYS A 845 32.60 -7.68 13.20
C LYS A 845 31.84 -7.16 14.43
N GLY A 846 30.66 -6.57 14.24
CA GLY A 846 29.86 -5.96 15.32
C GLY A 846 30.45 -4.65 15.87
N LEU A 847 31.23 -3.92 15.05
CA LEU A 847 31.89 -2.68 15.47
C LEU A 847 31.04 -1.42 15.23
N ILE A 848 30.02 -1.52 14.38
CA ILE A 848 29.06 -0.44 14.08
C ILE A 848 27.82 -0.65 14.96
N LEU A 849 27.44 0.40 15.69
CA LEU A 849 26.26 0.39 16.59
C LEU A 849 25.03 1.00 15.93
N SER A 850 25.23 2.07 15.15
CA SER A 850 24.21 2.72 14.34
C SER A 850 24.83 3.38 13.11
N ALA A 851 24.04 3.56 12.05
CA ALA A 851 24.49 4.14 10.79
C ALA A 851 23.36 4.85 10.04
N THR A 852 23.69 5.91 9.31
CA THR A 852 22.78 6.64 8.42
C THR A 852 23.54 7.22 7.23
N SER A 853 22.90 7.31 6.06
CA SER A 853 23.47 7.98 4.90
C SER A 853 23.32 9.50 4.99
N VAL A 854 24.28 10.25 4.44
CA VAL A 854 24.24 11.71 4.39
C VAL A 854 23.44 12.16 3.17
N LYS A 855 22.45 13.03 3.39
CA LYS A 855 21.46 13.47 2.40
C LYS A 855 21.41 15.01 2.33
N ARG A 856 20.38 15.58 1.70
CA ARG A 856 20.02 17.00 1.85
C ARG A 856 19.97 17.38 3.32
N GLY A 857 20.67 18.45 3.68
CA GLY A 857 20.86 18.90 5.07
C GLY A 857 22.19 18.49 5.70
N GLY A 858 22.97 17.67 5.00
CA GLY A 858 24.33 17.31 5.38
C GLY A 858 24.45 16.46 6.64
N VAL A 859 25.67 16.39 7.16
CA VAL A 859 26.01 15.63 8.37
C VAL A 859 25.21 16.11 9.59
N MET A 860 24.92 17.41 9.67
CA MET A 860 24.17 18.00 10.78
C MET A 860 22.78 17.38 10.88
N ARG A 861 22.06 17.24 9.76
CA ARG A 861 20.77 16.54 9.72
C ARG A 861 20.90 15.11 10.24
N SER A 862 21.88 14.35 9.74
CA SER A 862 22.13 12.98 10.17
C SER A 862 22.33 12.89 11.69
N ILE A 863 23.20 13.72 12.27
CA ILE A 863 23.45 13.73 13.72
C ILE A 863 22.17 14.03 14.52
N LEU A 864 21.36 14.99 14.08
CA LEU A 864 20.11 15.36 14.74
C LEU A 864 19.12 14.20 14.72
N GLU A 865 18.85 13.65 13.54
CA GLU A 865 17.93 12.51 13.35
C GLU A 865 18.39 11.27 14.14
N MET A 866 19.70 10.96 14.16
CA MET A 866 20.25 9.86 14.98
C MET A 866 20.08 10.10 16.49
N SER A 867 20.09 11.36 16.94
CA SER A 867 19.99 11.72 18.36
C SER A 867 18.57 11.61 18.92
N PHE A 868 17.55 11.87 18.09
CA PHE A 868 16.17 12.05 18.55
C PHE A 868 15.52 10.77 19.10
N GLY A 869 15.71 9.62 18.46
CA GLY A 869 15.02 8.37 18.78
C GLY A 869 15.25 7.88 20.21
N ASN A 870 16.48 8.04 20.72
CA ASN A 870 16.84 7.67 22.09
C ASN A 870 17.12 8.89 23.00
N LYS A 871 17.01 10.12 22.46
CA LYS A 871 17.41 11.37 23.11
C LYS A 871 18.84 11.31 23.66
N ILE A 872 19.78 10.82 22.86
CA ILE A 872 21.20 10.75 23.21
C ILE A 872 21.89 11.98 22.61
N GLY A 873 22.62 12.72 23.45
CA GLY A 873 23.32 13.93 23.01
C GLY A 873 24.52 13.64 22.14
N PHE A 874 24.98 14.70 21.48
CA PHE A 874 26.17 14.68 20.64
C PHE A 874 27.05 15.89 20.91
N LYS A 875 28.36 15.65 21.07
CA LYS A 875 29.36 16.71 21.13
C LYS A 875 30.23 16.67 19.88
N CYS A 876 30.08 17.70 19.05
CA CYS A 876 30.86 17.90 17.85
C CYS A 876 32.33 18.19 18.19
N LYS A 877 33.23 17.73 17.32
CA LYS A 877 34.62 18.16 17.29
C LYS A 877 34.71 19.53 16.59
N ASP A 878 35.82 20.22 16.80
CA ASP A 878 36.18 21.43 16.05
C ASP A 878 36.30 21.08 14.54
N LEU A 879 35.25 21.42 13.79
CA LEU A 879 35.03 21.11 12.38
C LEU A 879 34.49 22.34 11.67
N ASP A 880 34.74 22.43 10.36
CA ASP A 880 34.17 23.49 9.55
C ASP A 880 32.63 23.41 9.53
N MET A 881 32.00 24.50 9.92
CA MET A 881 30.55 24.62 10.00
C MET A 881 29.88 24.46 8.64
N ASP A 882 30.47 24.95 7.56
CA ASP A 882 29.85 24.83 6.23
C ASP A 882 29.85 23.38 5.73
N GLU A 883 30.91 22.64 6.02
CA GLU A 883 31.02 21.21 5.70
C GLU A 883 29.97 20.35 6.41
N LEU A 884 29.49 20.76 7.60
CA LEU A 884 28.46 20.02 8.34
C LEU A 884 27.07 20.11 7.69
N PHE A 885 26.78 21.15 6.92
CA PHE A 885 25.49 21.33 6.25
C PHE A 885 25.53 20.98 4.76
N LYS A 886 26.72 20.81 4.19
CA LYS A 886 26.88 20.38 2.80
C LYS A 886 26.30 18.97 2.63
N ALA A 887 25.44 18.81 1.63
CA ALA A 887 24.95 17.48 1.25
C ALA A 887 26.11 16.68 0.65
N LYS A 888 26.34 15.46 1.16
CA LYS A 888 27.42 14.57 0.74
C LYS A 888 26.84 13.20 0.39
N TYR A 889 26.00 13.15 -0.65
CA TYR A 889 25.32 11.92 -1.07
C TYR A 889 26.31 10.77 -1.27
N GLY A 890 25.96 9.60 -0.76
CA GLY A 890 26.84 8.42 -0.74
C GLY A 890 27.67 8.28 0.54
N SER A 891 27.93 9.37 1.26
CA SER A 891 28.67 9.29 2.53
C SER A 891 27.83 8.70 3.65
N ILE A 892 28.48 8.09 4.65
CA ILE A 892 27.80 7.38 5.75
C ILE A 892 28.34 7.86 7.09
N VAL A 893 27.43 8.22 8.01
CA VAL A 893 27.74 8.51 9.42
C VAL A 893 27.60 7.21 10.22
N LEU A 894 28.60 6.90 11.04
CA LEU A 894 28.66 5.69 11.87
C LEU A 894 28.86 6.04 13.34
N GLU A 895 28.07 5.42 14.23
CA GLU A 895 28.40 5.30 15.64
C GLU A 895 29.21 4.02 15.84
N LEU A 896 30.42 4.17 16.37
CA LEU A 896 31.33 3.06 16.58
C LEU A 896 31.34 2.64 18.05
N LYS A 897 31.49 1.34 18.27
CA LYS A 897 31.70 0.77 19.60
C LYS A 897 33.00 1.31 20.21
N ASP A 898 33.01 1.53 21.52
CA ASP A 898 34.15 2.11 22.26
C ASP A 898 35.48 1.38 22.06
N ASP A 899 35.47 0.05 21.89
CA ASP A 899 36.65 -0.79 21.71
C ASP A 899 37.07 -0.98 20.24
N ALA A 900 36.34 -0.40 19.28
CA ALA A 900 36.73 -0.46 17.87
C ALA A 900 38.10 0.22 17.66
N SER A 901 39.10 -0.52 17.19
CA SER A 901 40.41 0.07 16.90
C SER A 901 40.28 1.06 15.75
N ILE A 902 40.79 2.27 15.93
CA ILE A 902 40.77 3.32 14.90
C ILE A 902 41.54 2.87 13.65
N ASP A 903 42.56 2.03 13.84
CA ASP A 903 43.38 1.51 12.75
C ASP A 903 42.58 0.63 11.78
N GLU A 904 41.43 0.09 12.22
CA GLU A 904 40.54 -0.72 11.37
C GLU A 904 39.63 0.15 10.46
N LEU A 905 39.53 1.46 10.66
CA LEU A 905 38.57 2.35 9.97
C LEU A 905 39.07 2.95 8.66
N GLY A 906 40.33 2.74 8.28
CA GLY A 906 40.88 3.35 7.06
C GLY A 906 40.80 4.89 7.07
N GLU A 907 40.32 5.48 5.98
CA GLU A 907 40.15 6.94 5.82
C GLU A 907 38.75 7.36 6.29
N PHE A 908 38.68 8.16 7.35
CA PHE A 908 37.44 8.66 7.94
C PHE A 908 37.62 10.05 8.57
N THR A 909 36.52 10.77 8.79
CA THR A 909 36.50 12.04 9.54
C THR A 909 35.85 11.82 10.90
N LEU A 910 36.56 12.15 11.99
CA LEU A 910 35.98 12.11 13.34
C LEU A 910 35.04 13.30 13.54
N LEU A 911 33.74 13.04 13.61
CA LEU A 911 32.71 14.05 13.82
C LEU A 911 32.64 14.50 15.28
N GLY A 912 32.82 13.56 16.21
CA GLY A 912 32.68 13.85 17.62
C GLY A 912 32.37 12.60 18.43
N LYS A 913 31.59 12.77 19.49
CA LYS A 913 31.16 11.65 20.35
C LYS A 913 29.74 11.85 20.86
N THR A 914 29.04 10.74 21.10
CA THR A 914 27.78 10.77 21.83
C THR A 914 28.03 11.11 23.31
N ILE A 915 27.06 11.76 23.95
CA ILE A 915 27.14 12.18 25.36
C ILE A 915 25.83 11.85 26.09
N SER A 916 25.91 11.74 27.42
CA SER A 916 24.75 11.43 28.27
C SER A 916 23.80 12.61 28.44
N ASP A 917 24.31 13.83 28.35
CA ASP A 917 23.50 15.04 28.41
C ASP A 917 22.64 15.12 27.15
N GLN A 918 21.35 15.41 27.27
CA GLN A 918 20.40 15.44 26.14
C GLN A 918 20.54 16.73 25.31
N LYS A 919 21.76 17.01 24.84
CA LYS A 919 22.13 18.24 24.16
C LYS A 919 22.99 17.98 22.94
N ILE A 920 22.86 18.86 21.95
CA ILE A 920 23.76 18.97 20.81
C ILE A 920 24.73 20.11 21.10
N VAL A 921 26.02 19.78 21.22
CA VAL A 921 27.08 20.73 21.56
C VAL A 921 27.98 20.93 20.35
N ILE A 922 28.02 22.16 19.83
CA ILE A 922 28.84 22.59 18.69
C ILE A 922 29.56 23.86 19.14
N ASP A 923 30.89 23.85 19.10
CA ASP A 923 31.74 24.91 19.67
C ASP A 923 31.38 25.23 21.13
N GLU A 924 30.97 26.48 21.42
CA GLU A 924 30.50 26.94 22.73
C GLU A 924 28.97 26.89 22.88
N LYS A 925 28.24 26.51 21.81
CA LYS A 925 26.77 26.46 21.79
C LYS A 925 26.27 25.10 22.25
N SER A 926 25.20 25.11 23.02
CA SER A 926 24.56 23.92 23.56
C SER A 926 23.05 24.03 23.34
N LEU A 927 22.50 23.14 22.53
CA LEU A 927 21.08 23.12 22.14
C LEU A 927 20.39 21.89 22.77
N GLU A 928 19.27 22.11 23.46
CA GLU A 928 18.51 21.01 24.08
C GLU A 928 17.80 20.17 23.00
N ILE A 929 17.91 18.84 23.09
CA ILE A 929 17.29 17.93 22.12
C ILE A 929 15.78 18.14 22.02
N ASP A 930 15.08 18.33 23.15
CA ASP A 930 13.62 18.47 23.15
C ASP A 930 13.14 19.71 22.38
N SER A 931 13.87 20.82 22.46
CA SER A 931 13.55 22.03 21.68
C SER A 931 13.79 21.81 20.18
N LEU A 932 14.79 21.02 19.82
CA LEU A 932 15.05 20.66 18.42
C LEU A 932 13.96 19.72 17.88
N ILE A 933 13.50 18.75 18.68
CA ILE A 933 12.39 17.86 18.31
C ILE A 933 11.10 18.67 18.08
N GLU A 934 10.80 19.65 18.93
CA GLU A 934 9.63 20.52 18.76
C GLU A 934 9.68 21.27 17.41
N LYS A 935 10.82 21.89 17.08
CA LYS A 935 11.04 22.55 15.79
C LYS A 935 10.96 21.60 14.61
N TRP A 936 11.47 20.38 14.77
CA TRP A 936 11.48 19.36 13.72
C TRP A 936 10.09 18.79 13.44
N THR A 937 9.23 18.66 14.47
CA THR A 937 7.89 18.06 14.35
C THR A 937 6.82 19.08 13.96
N SER A 938 7.05 20.37 14.18
CA SER A 938 6.09 21.44 13.89
C SER A 938 5.72 21.65 12.40
N PRO A 939 6.58 21.44 11.38
CA PRO A 939 6.31 21.92 10.03
C PRO A 939 5.05 21.34 9.41
N LEU A 940 4.73 20.08 9.72
CA LEU A 940 3.59 19.34 9.16
C LEU A 940 2.52 19.00 10.21
N ALA A 941 2.68 19.41 11.48
CA ALA A 941 1.80 19.00 12.58
C ALA A 941 0.32 19.39 12.37
N GLU A 942 0.05 20.48 11.63
CA GLU A 942 -1.32 20.88 11.31
C GLU A 942 -1.97 19.98 10.25
N VAL A 943 -1.19 19.51 9.28
CA VAL A 943 -1.66 18.66 8.17
C VAL A 943 -1.73 17.19 8.61
N PHE A 944 -0.67 16.73 9.30
CA PHE A 944 -0.48 15.38 9.79
C PHE A 944 -0.11 15.42 11.28
N PRO A 945 -1.11 15.52 12.17
CA PRO A 945 -0.85 15.47 13.61
C PRO A 945 -0.22 14.12 13.97
N SER A 946 0.80 14.15 14.83
CA SER A 946 1.39 12.92 15.40
C SER A 946 0.57 12.46 16.59
N ILE A 947 0.60 11.15 16.87
CA ILE A 947 -0.16 10.55 17.95
C ILE A 947 0.46 10.93 19.30
N GLU A 948 -0.24 11.74 20.10
CA GLU A 948 0.25 12.15 21.41
C GLU A 948 0.01 11.06 22.45
N GLY A 949 -1.25 10.58 22.52
CA GLY A 949 -1.67 9.45 23.34
C GLY A 949 -1.66 9.73 24.83
N GLU A 950 -2.36 10.77 25.29
CA GLU A 950 -2.49 11.09 26.72
C GLU A 950 -3.18 9.96 27.51
N LEU A 951 -2.69 9.69 28.73
CA LEU A 951 -3.33 8.71 29.61
C LEU A 951 -4.70 9.22 30.09
N GLU A 952 -5.70 8.34 30.00
CA GLU A 952 -7.05 8.58 30.49
C GLU A 952 -7.12 8.49 32.01
N LYS A 953 -8.05 9.24 32.61
CA LYS A 953 -8.31 9.18 34.06
C LYS A 953 -8.81 7.78 34.45
N GLU A 954 -8.25 7.24 35.51
CA GLU A 954 -8.69 5.95 36.03
C GLU A 954 -10.07 6.06 36.68
N LYS A 955 -10.94 5.09 36.36
CA LYS A 955 -12.20 4.86 37.08
C LYS A 955 -12.02 3.71 38.08
N ASP A 956 -12.69 3.83 39.22
CA ASP A 956 -12.79 2.75 40.20
C ASP A 956 -13.84 1.73 39.74
N TYR A 957 -13.45 0.46 39.69
CA TYR A 957 -14.35 -0.64 39.39
C TYR A 957 -14.57 -1.49 40.64
N PRO A 958 -15.80 -1.98 40.88
CA PRO A 958 -16.07 -2.84 42.03
C PRO A 958 -15.30 -4.16 41.92
N LYS A 959 -14.95 -4.73 43.09
CA LYS A 959 -14.34 -6.05 43.20
C LYS A 959 -15.27 -6.98 43.96
N ASN A 960 -15.92 -7.90 43.24
CA ASN A 960 -17.09 -8.61 43.77
C ASN A 960 -16.83 -10.05 44.27
N SER A 961 -15.67 -10.69 44.09
CA SER A 961 -15.27 -11.93 44.84
C SER A 961 -13.98 -12.59 44.31
N ASP A 962 -13.47 -13.59 45.04
CA ASP A 962 -12.38 -14.48 44.61
C ASP A 962 -12.82 -15.43 43.48
N ILE A 963 -12.14 -15.34 42.33
CA ILE A 963 -12.36 -16.20 41.16
C ILE A 963 -11.93 -17.64 41.49
N ARG A 964 -12.84 -18.60 41.32
CA ARG A 964 -12.53 -20.04 41.41
C ARG A 964 -12.51 -20.66 40.01
N ILE A 965 -11.32 -20.89 39.49
CA ILE A 965 -11.13 -21.67 38.26
C ILE A 965 -11.23 -23.15 38.60
N ARG A 966 -12.11 -23.89 37.92
CA ARG A 966 -12.13 -25.35 37.98
C ARG A 966 -10.95 -25.88 37.18
N LYS A 967 -10.23 -26.90 37.69
CA LYS A 967 -9.21 -27.61 36.90
C LYS A 967 -9.89 -28.29 35.70
N GLY A 968 -9.46 -27.93 34.50
CA GLY A 968 -10.00 -28.41 33.23
C GLY A 968 -9.65 -29.85 32.88
N LEU A 969 -10.10 -30.24 31.68
CA LEU A 969 -9.78 -31.50 31.02
C LEU A 969 -8.29 -31.53 30.64
N LYS A 970 -7.62 -32.64 30.96
CA LYS A 970 -6.25 -32.88 30.55
C LYS A 970 -6.19 -33.37 29.11
N VAL A 971 -5.47 -32.67 28.25
CA VAL A 971 -5.26 -33.01 26.83
C VAL A 971 -3.79 -32.83 26.49
N THR A 972 -3.19 -33.83 25.84
CA THR A 972 -1.74 -33.84 25.54
C THR A 972 -1.29 -32.74 24.57
N LYS A 973 -2.16 -32.35 23.62
CA LYS A 973 -1.90 -31.29 22.64
C LYS A 973 -3.22 -30.57 22.33
N PRO A 974 -3.47 -29.37 22.88
CA PRO A 974 -4.73 -28.67 22.69
C PRO A 974 -4.93 -28.28 21.23
N LYS A 975 -6.14 -28.53 20.71
CA LYS A 975 -6.51 -28.11 19.37
C LYS A 975 -7.03 -26.67 19.38
N VAL A 976 -6.43 -25.83 18.54
CA VAL A 976 -6.72 -24.40 18.40
C VAL A 976 -7.43 -24.17 17.06
N LEU A 977 -8.66 -23.69 17.10
CA LEU A 977 -9.43 -23.34 15.91
C LEU A 977 -9.30 -21.85 15.61
N ILE A 978 -8.88 -21.52 14.38
CA ILE A 978 -8.83 -20.15 13.87
C ILE A 978 -9.81 -20.01 12.70
N PRO A 979 -10.97 -19.34 12.87
CA PRO A 979 -11.87 -19.06 11.77
C PRO A 979 -11.32 -17.91 10.90
N ILE A 980 -11.55 -18.02 9.59
CA ILE A 980 -11.10 -17.07 8.58
C ILE A 980 -12.31 -16.62 7.79
N LEU A 981 -12.60 -15.33 7.85
CA LEU A 981 -13.69 -14.67 7.16
C LEU A 981 -13.13 -13.75 6.07
N THR A 982 -13.98 -13.29 5.15
CA THR A 982 -13.63 -12.29 4.14
C THR A 982 -13.16 -10.99 4.81
N GLY A 983 -11.86 -10.70 4.73
CA GLY A 983 -11.21 -9.56 5.39
C GLY A 983 -10.45 -9.89 6.68
N THR A 984 -10.46 -11.15 7.13
CA THR A 984 -9.60 -11.61 8.24
C THR A 984 -8.13 -11.51 7.85
N HIS A 985 -7.30 -10.90 8.70
CA HIS A 985 -5.85 -10.88 8.56
C HIS A 985 -5.14 -11.09 9.91
N GLY A 986 -4.02 -11.81 9.91
CA GLY A 986 -3.28 -12.15 11.14
C GLY A 986 -3.54 -13.59 11.62
N GLU A 987 -4.29 -14.37 10.85
CA GLU A 987 -4.42 -15.81 11.04
C GLU A 987 -3.06 -16.53 11.02
N TYR A 988 -2.13 -16.06 10.18
CA TYR A 988 -0.78 -16.62 10.08
C TYR A 988 0.06 -16.34 11.33
N THR A 989 0.06 -15.09 11.81
CA THR A 989 0.81 -14.67 13.01
C THR A 989 0.25 -15.31 14.28
N LEU A 990 -1.08 -15.34 14.40
CA LEU A 990 -1.77 -16.02 15.49
C LEU A 990 -1.53 -17.53 15.46
N GLY A 991 -1.64 -18.16 14.28
CA GLY A 991 -1.36 -19.57 14.09
C GLY A 991 0.09 -19.92 14.43
N ARG A 992 1.07 -19.11 13.98
CA ARG A 992 2.49 -19.28 14.32
C ARG A 992 2.71 -19.18 15.84
N SER A 993 2.12 -18.19 16.50
CA SER A 993 2.23 -17.99 17.95
C SER A 993 1.73 -19.21 18.75
N PHE A 994 0.57 -19.78 18.38
CA PHE A 994 0.06 -20.99 19.02
C PHE A 994 0.87 -22.25 18.68
N LYS A 995 1.34 -22.40 17.44
CA LYS A 995 2.22 -23.51 17.04
C LYS A 995 3.53 -23.48 17.86
N ASN A 996 4.14 -22.31 18.00
CA ASN A 996 5.36 -22.10 18.79
C ASN A 996 5.15 -22.41 20.27
N ALA A 997 3.95 -22.11 20.79
CA ALA A 997 3.54 -22.49 22.15
C ALA A 997 3.21 -23.99 22.33
N GLY A 998 3.21 -24.79 21.26
CA GLY A 998 2.94 -26.24 21.28
C GLY A 998 1.52 -26.67 20.91
N GLY A 999 0.67 -25.76 20.45
CA GLY A 999 -0.72 -26.03 20.05
C GLY A 999 -0.86 -26.77 18.72
N ASP A 1000 -2.01 -27.43 18.53
CA ASP A 1000 -2.42 -28.01 17.24
C ASP A 1000 -3.39 -27.09 16.52
N VAL A 1001 -2.89 -26.28 15.59
CA VAL A 1001 -3.68 -25.23 14.94
C VAL A 1001 -4.43 -25.76 13.72
N GLU A 1002 -5.74 -25.52 13.69
CA GLU A 1002 -6.61 -25.73 12.54
C GLU A 1002 -7.19 -24.38 12.07
N GLU A 1003 -6.85 -23.99 10.85
CA GLU A 1003 -7.48 -22.86 10.15
C GLU A 1003 -8.77 -23.31 9.45
N PHE A 1004 -9.82 -22.48 9.50
CA PHE A 1004 -11.11 -22.77 8.86
C PHE A 1004 -11.66 -21.57 8.09
N VAL A 1005 -11.70 -21.67 6.76
CA VAL A 1005 -12.34 -20.67 5.90
C VAL A 1005 -13.86 -20.79 5.99
N PHE A 1006 -14.51 -19.70 6.40
CA PHE A 1006 -15.95 -19.57 6.43
C PHE A 1006 -16.45 -19.02 5.10
N LYS A 1007 -17.36 -19.74 4.43
CA LYS A 1007 -17.81 -19.38 3.07
C LYS A 1007 -19.10 -18.54 3.09
N PHE A 1008 -19.16 -17.55 2.20
CA PHE A 1008 -20.23 -16.57 2.04
C PHE A 1008 -20.75 -16.43 0.61
N LEU A 1009 -20.18 -17.13 -0.39
CA LEU A 1009 -20.58 -17.01 -1.81
C LEU A 1009 -22.10 -17.10 -2.07
N ASN A 1010 -22.85 -17.85 -1.27
CA ASN A 1010 -24.30 -17.92 -1.33
C ASN A 1010 -24.89 -18.45 0.00
N PRO A 1011 -26.22 -18.32 0.22
CA PRO A 1011 -26.85 -18.77 1.47
C PRO A 1011 -26.68 -20.25 1.80
N LYS A 1012 -26.50 -21.11 0.79
CA LYS A 1012 -26.26 -22.55 1.00
C LYS A 1012 -24.85 -22.80 1.53
N ASP A 1013 -23.83 -22.18 0.94
CA ASP A 1013 -22.44 -22.25 1.40
C ASP A 1013 -22.29 -21.66 2.81
N PHE A 1014 -23.04 -20.60 3.15
CA PHE A 1014 -23.10 -20.03 4.51
C PHE A 1014 -23.66 -21.03 5.53
N LYS A 1015 -24.84 -21.63 5.24
CA LYS A 1015 -25.45 -22.65 6.11
C LYS A 1015 -24.56 -23.88 6.31
N GLU A 1016 -23.88 -24.34 5.25
CA GLU A 1016 -22.92 -25.44 5.35
C GLU A 1016 -21.72 -25.06 6.24
N SER A 1017 -21.23 -23.83 6.12
CA SER A 1017 -20.12 -23.32 6.92
C SER A 1017 -20.48 -23.21 8.40
N LEU A 1018 -21.72 -22.80 8.75
CA LEU A 1018 -22.22 -22.80 10.14
C LEU A 1018 -22.16 -24.20 10.76
N LEU A 1019 -22.65 -25.22 10.05
CA LEU A 1019 -22.63 -26.60 10.55
C LEU A 1019 -21.20 -27.12 10.76
N LYS A 1020 -20.32 -26.88 9.78
CA LYS A 1020 -18.90 -27.26 9.89
C LYS A 1020 -18.19 -26.50 11.01
N PHE A 1021 -18.49 -25.22 11.20
CA PHE A 1021 -17.92 -24.42 12.27
C PHE A 1021 -18.31 -24.98 13.64
N LYS A 1022 -19.61 -25.31 13.82
CA LYS A 1022 -20.11 -26.01 15.03
C LYS A 1022 -19.32 -27.29 15.32
N GLU A 1023 -19.13 -28.14 14.30
CA GLU A 1023 -18.37 -29.39 14.45
C GLU A 1023 -16.90 -29.15 14.82
N LYS A 1024 -16.26 -28.14 14.24
CA LYS A 1024 -14.87 -27.81 14.54
C LYS A 1024 -14.72 -27.26 15.96
N ILE A 1025 -15.59 -26.33 16.40
CA ILE A 1025 -15.63 -25.84 17.79
C ILE A 1025 -15.75 -27.03 18.74
N ARG A 1026 -16.66 -27.96 18.43
CA ARG A 1026 -16.91 -29.16 19.24
C ARG A 1026 -15.67 -30.00 19.52
N THR A 1027 -14.73 -30.07 18.57
CA THR A 1027 -13.50 -30.88 18.69
C THR A 1027 -12.30 -30.10 19.21
N SER A 1028 -12.42 -28.78 19.38
CA SER A 1028 -11.32 -27.90 19.74
C SER A 1028 -11.29 -27.62 21.25
N GLN A 1029 -10.17 -27.13 21.75
CA GLN A 1029 -9.98 -26.67 23.14
C GLN A 1029 -9.85 -25.15 23.22
N ILE A 1030 -9.34 -24.54 22.15
CA ILE A 1030 -9.17 -23.09 22.04
C ILE A 1030 -9.86 -22.60 20.77
N LEU A 1031 -10.66 -21.53 20.88
CA LEU A 1031 -11.14 -20.75 19.75
C LEU A 1031 -10.36 -19.43 19.73
N ALA A 1032 -9.59 -19.18 18.68
CA ALA A 1032 -8.75 -17.99 18.58
C ALA A 1032 -9.22 -17.13 17.39
N LEU A 1033 -9.79 -15.97 17.71
CA LEU A 1033 -10.32 -15.02 16.74
C LEU A 1033 -9.20 -14.04 16.35
N PRO A 1034 -8.71 -14.10 15.10
CA PRO A 1034 -7.65 -13.21 14.64
C PRO A 1034 -8.13 -11.78 14.51
N HIS A 1035 -7.18 -10.88 14.26
CA HIS A 1035 -7.50 -9.55 13.75
C HIS A 1035 -8.00 -9.64 12.30
N GLY A 1036 -8.23 -8.50 11.67
CA GLY A 1036 -8.99 -8.40 10.44
C GLY A 1036 -9.64 -7.05 10.28
N VAL A 1037 -10.13 -6.85 9.07
CA VAL A 1037 -11.12 -5.85 8.69
C VAL A 1037 -12.21 -6.60 7.90
N VAL A 1038 -12.95 -7.46 8.60
CA VAL A 1038 -13.98 -8.33 8.02
C VAL A 1038 -15.03 -7.45 7.35
N PHE A 1039 -15.36 -7.79 6.10
CA PHE A 1039 -16.25 -6.99 5.24
C PHE A 1039 -15.84 -5.50 5.17
N GLY A 1040 -14.54 -5.21 5.19
CA GLY A 1040 -14.05 -3.84 5.08
C GLY A 1040 -14.43 -2.93 6.26
N GLY A 1041 -14.83 -3.52 7.40
CA GLY A 1041 -15.30 -2.81 8.59
C GLY A 1041 -16.76 -2.40 8.52
N GLU A 1042 -17.51 -2.93 7.56
CA GLU A 1042 -18.89 -2.56 7.27
C GLU A 1042 -19.88 -3.66 7.67
N PRO A 1043 -21.16 -3.31 7.97
CA PRO A 1043 -21.72 -1.96 7.97
C PRO A 1043 -21.51 -1.18 9.27
N GLY A 1044 -20.92 0.01 9.20
CA GLY A 1044 -20.89 1.00 10.29
C GLY A 1044 -20.07 0.60 11.53
N GLY A 1045 -19.12 -0.34 11.39
CA GLY A 1045 -18.19 -0.77 12.43
C GLY A 1045 -17.82 -2.25 12.37
N SER A 1046 -16.63 -2.60 12.84
CA SER A 1046 -16.09 -3.97 12.79
C SER A 1046 -16.79 -4.97 13.75
N GLY A 1047 -16.65 -6.28 13.49
CA GLY A 1047 -17.09 -7.37 14.37
C GLY A 1047 -18.58 -7.76 14.30
N LYS A 1048 -19.40 -7.07 13.50
CA LYS A 1048 -20.86 -7.34 13.42
C LYS A 1048 -21.21 -8.69 12.81
N LEU A 1049 -20.57 -9.07 11.70
CA LEU A 1049 -20.82 -10.36 11.04
C LEU A 1049 -20.49 -11.54 11.94
N LEU A 1050 -19.33 -11.51 12.61
CA LEU A 1050 -18.92 -12.60 13.48
C LEU A 1050 -19.76 -12.64 14.76
N LYS A 1051 -20.18 -11.49 15.32
CA LYS A 1051 -21.19 -11.42 16.39
C LYS A 1051 -22.47 -12.14 15.97
N TYR A 1052 -22.97 -11.90 14.75
CA TYR A 1052 -24.16 -12.56 14.24
C TYR A 1052 -23.96 -14.08 14.14
N ILE A 1053 -22.84 -14.54 13.55
CA ILE A 1053 -22.51 -15.97 13.45
C ILE A 1053 -22.50 -16.63 14.83
N LEU A 1054 -21.81 -16.03 15.82
CA LEU A 1054 -21.75 -16.54 17.20
C LEU A 1054 -23.12 -16.51 17.89
N GLY A 1055 -24.00 -15.60 17.48
CA GLY A 1055 -25.37 -15.47 17.99
C GLY A 1055 -26.38 -16.44 17.38
N THR A 1056 -26.06 -17.10 16.27
CA THR A 1056 -26.96 -18.11 15.67
C THR A 1056 -27.25 -19.24 16.67
N PRO A 1057 -28.50 -19.76 16.75
CA PRO A 1057 -28.87 -20.74 17.77
C PRO A 1057 -27.93 -21.95 17.85
N GLU A 1058 -27.52 -22.47 16.70
CA GLU A 1058 -26.69 -23.67 16.59
C GLU A 1058 -25.27 -23.45 17.10
N ILE A 1059 -24.69 -22.27 16.85
CA ILE A 1059 -23.35 -21.90 17.31
C ILE A 1059 -23.40 -21.48 18.77
N LYS A 1060 -24.39 -20.69 19.19
CA LYS A 1060 -24.56 -20.26 20.57
C LYS A 1060 -24.66 -21.44 21.54
N GLU A 1061 -25.46 -22.44 21.20
CA GLU A 1061 -25.55 -23.69 21.97
C GLU A 1061 -24.19 -24.39 22.09
N GLU A 1062 -23.40 -24.40 21.01
CA GLU A 1062 -22.08 -25.02 21.00
C GLU A 1062 -21.05 -24.19 21.77
N MET A 1063 -21.13 -22.85 21.74
CA MET A 1063 -20.29 -21.95 22.56
C MET A 1063 -20.58 -22.13 24.06
N ASP A 1064 -21.85 -22.25 24.43
CA ASP A 1064 -22.26 -22.55 25.81
C ASP A 1064 -21.68 -23.90 26.26
N ARG A 1065 -21.77 -24.93 25.41
CA ARG A 1065 -21.15 -26.24 25.68
C ARG A 1065 -19.63 -26.13 25.78
N PHE A 1066 -19.00 -25.38 24.87
CA PHE A 1066 -17.55 -25.20 24.78
C PHE A 1066 -16.99 -24.62 26.08
N LEU A 1067 -17.62 -23.55 26.58
CA LEU A 1067 -17.23 -22.89 27.82
C LEU A 1067 -17.67 -23.67 29.06
N GLN A 1068 -18.94 -24.11 29.15
CA GLN A 1068 -19.48 -24.65 30.41
C GLN A 1068 -19.17 -26.14 30.63
N ASN A 1069 -19.10 -26.94 29.57
CA ASN A 1069 -18.99 -28.40 29.69
C ASN A 1069 -17.58 -28.91 29.35
N THR A 1070 -16.86 -28.24 28.45
CA THR A 1070 -15.51 -28.67 28.03
C THR A 1070 -14.38 -27.76 28.50
N ASP A 1071 -14.71 -26.69 29.22
CA ASP A 1071 -13.73 -25.77 29.80
C ASP A 1071 -12.76 -25.17 28.76
N GLY A 1072 -13.30 -24.83 27.58
CA GLY A 1072 -12.54 -24.25 26.48
C GLY A 1072 -12.12 -22.80 26.76
N LEU A 1073 -11.06 -22.37 26.07
CA LEU A 1073 -10.56 -21.00 26.12
C LEU A 1073 -10.87 -20.24 24.83
N ILE A 1074 -11.08 -18.92 24.92
CA ILE A 1074 -11.31 -18.07 23.76
C ILE A 1074 -10.36 -16.87 23.82
N LEU A 1075 -9.68 -16.58 22.71
CA LEU A 1075 -8.84 -15.39 22.52
C LEU A 1075 -9.38 -14.57 21.36
N GLY A 1076 -9.41 -13.24 21.48
CA GLY A 1076 -9.70 -12.33 20.37
C GLY A 1076 -8.71 -11.18 20.30
N ILE A 1077 -8.16 -10.90 19.13
CA ILE A 1077 -7.19 -9.81 18.91
C ILE A 1077 -7.82 -8.77 17.97
N GLY A 1078 -7.77 -7.49 18.32
CA GLY A 1078 -8.30 -6.40 17.49
C GLY A 1078 -9.79 -6.58 17.18
N GLU A 1079 -10.16 -6.85 15.93
CA GLU A 1079 -11.54 -7.17 15.54
C GLU A 1079 -12.08 -8.44 16.24
N GLY A 1080 -11.22 -9.41 16.55
CA GLY A 1080 -11.57 -10.53 17.41
C GLY A 1080 -12.03 -10.07 18.79
N PHE A 1081 -11.34 -9.10 19.40
CA PHE A 1081 -11.75 -8.50 20.68
C PHE A 1081 -13.07 -7.75 20.55
N GLN A 1082 -13.22 -6.92 19.51
CA GLN A 1082 -14.47 -6.23 19.20
C GLN A 1082 -15.67 -7.20 19.13
N THR A 1083 -15.50 -8.34 18.47
CA THR A 1083 -16.52 -9.39 18.39
C THR A 1083 -16.88 -9.95 19.76
N LEU A 1084 -15.90 -10.20 20.62
CA LEU A 1084 -16.12 -10.75 21.97
C LEU A 1084 -16.85 -9.76 22.89
N LEU A 1085 -16.57 -8.47 22.75
CA LEU A 1085 -17.32 -7.40 23.43
C LEU A 1085 -18.78 -7.38 22.97
N ARG A 1086 -19.01 -7.29 21.64
CA ARG A 1086 -20.34 -7.21 21.03
C ARG A 1086 -21.22 -8.43 21.27
N SER A 1087 -20.63 -9.61 21.46
CA SER A 1087 -21.34 -10.85 21.78
C SER A 1087 -21.66 -11.01 23.27
N GLY A 1088 -21.14 -10.13 24.13
CA GLY A 1088 -21.31 -10.20 25.58
C GLY A 1088 -20.52 -11.34 26.24
N LEU A 1089 -19.52 -11.91 25.56
CA LEU A 1089 -18.71 -13.02 26.07
C LEU A 1089 -17.66 -12.57 27.08
N ILE A 1090 -17.21 -11.31 27.02
CA ILE A 1090 -16.28 -10.73 28.01
C ILE A 1090 -17.07 -10.00 29.10
N VAL A 1091 -17.88 -9.02 28.73
CA VAL A 1091 -18.66 -8.19 29.68
C VAL A 1091 -20.12 -8.20 29.31
N LYS A 1092 -21.00 -8.17 30.32
CA LYS A 1092 -22.45 -8.03 30.13
C LYS A 1092 -22.81 -6.55 30.20
N GLY A 1093 -23.31 -6.01 29.10
CA GLY A 1093 -23.68 -4.60 28.96
C GLY A 1093 -23.07 -4.00 27.70
N ASP A 1094 -23.11 -2.67 27.62
CA ASP A 1094 -22.60 -1.92 26.48
C ASP A 1094 -21.08 -1.75 26.58
N ALA A 1095 -20.35 -2.39 25.67
CA ALA A 1095 -18.92 -2.20 25.48
C ALA A 1095 -18.54 -2.41 24.01
N VAL A 1096 -17.73 -1.53 23.46
CA VAL A 1096 -17.26 -1.58 22.07
C VAL A 1096 -15.87 -0.96 21.95
N LEU A 1097 -15.15 -1.37 20.92
CA LEU A 1097 -14.05 -0.61 20.32
C LEU A 1097 -14.66 0.37 19.31
N ALA A 1098 -14.40 1.66 19.49
CA ALA A 1098 -14.72 2.72 18.56
C ALA A 1098 -13.46 3.21 17.83
N GLN A 1099 -13.64 4.16 16.90
CA GLN A 1099 -12.53 4.87 16.28
C GLN A 1099 -11.63 5.51 17.34
N ASN A 1100 -10.33 5.53 17.06
CA ASN A 1100 -9.33 6.14 17.93
C ASN A 1100 -9.68 7.60 18.23
N LYS A 1101 -9.39 8.06 19.46
CA LYS A 1101 -9.80 9.39 19.95
C LYS A 1101 -9.28 10.54 19.09
N GLU A 1102 -8.05 10.46 18.61
CA GLU A 1102 -7.43 11.47 17.73
C GLU A 1102 -7.80 11.26 16.24
N GLY A 1103 -8.60 10.23 15.94
CA GLY A 1103 -8.95 9.79 14.60
C GLY A 1103 -7.84 9.01 13.89
N GLY A 1104 -8.14 8.60 12.66
CA GLY A 1104 -7.18 7.88 11.81
C GLY A 1104 -6.74 6.52 12.32
N PHE A 1105 -5.75 5.95 11.62
CA PHE A 1105 -5.11 4.70 11.99
C PHE A 1105 -3.99 4.97 13.01
N VAL A 1106 -3.83 4.07 13.98
CA VAL A 1106 -2.74 4.12 14.97
C VAL A 1106 -1.78 2.98 14.70
N SER A 1107 -0.52 3.30 14.41
CA SER A 1107 0.59 2.35 14.21
C SER A 1107 1.77 2.72 15.12
N THR A 1108 1.90 2.03 16.26
CA THR A 1108 2.91 2.35 17.28
C THR A 1108 3.20 1.15 18.20
N PHE A 1109 4.13 1.29 19.14
CA PHE A 1109 4.40 0.32 20.21
C PHE A 1109 4.07 0.92 21.57
N GLN A 1110 3.50 0.10 22.46
CA GLN A 1110 3.19 0.53 23.82
C GLN A 1110 3.65 -0.48 24.87
N ASP A 1111 4.10 0.06 25.99
CA ASP A 1111 4.34 -0.71 27.21
C ASP A 1111 3.01 -1.02 27.89
N ILE A 1112 2.82 -2.29 28.22
CA ILE A 1112 1.60 -2.86 28.76
C ILE A 1112 1.93 -3.56 30.08
N GLU A 1113 1.18 -3.23 31.13
CA GLU A 1113 1.33 -3.83 32.47
C GLU A 1113 0.21 -4.84 32.73
N VAL A 1114 0.58 -6.02 33.23
CA VAL A 1114 -0.36 -7.04 33.69
C VAL A 1114 -1.01 -6.60 35.01
N LYS A 1115 -2.32 -6.34 35.00
CA LYS A 1115 -3.10 -5.96 36.19
C LYS A 1115 -3.73 -7.15 36.88
N ASN A 1116 -4.13 -8.18 36.12
CA ASN A 1116 -4.64 -9.42 36.68
C ASN A 1116 -3.98 -10.66 36.05
N SER A 1117 -3.42 -11.53 36.89
CA SER A 1117 -2.79 -12.81 36.51
C SER A 1117 -3.61 -14.03 36.94
N THR A 1118 -4.84 -13.85 37.43
CA THR A 1118 -5.71 -14.98 37.80
C THR A 1118 -6.33 -15.66 36.59
N SER A 1119 -6.38 -15.02 35.43
CA SER A 1119 -6.89 -15.63 34.18
C SER A 1119 -5.95 -16.74 33.70
N PRO A 1120 -6.48 -17.86 33.15
CA PRO A 1120 -5.69 -18.88 32.49
C PRO A 1120 -4.68 -18.35 31.47
N TRP A 1121 -5.01 -17.27 30.77
CA TRP A 1121 -4.18 -16.63 29.76
C TRP A 1121 -2.93 -15.93 30.34
N PHE A 1122 -2.89 -15.66 31.64
CA PHE A 1122 -1.77 -14.96 32.29
C PHE A 1122 -1.09 -15.81 33.37
N ASN A 1123 -1.35 -17.12 33.41
CA ASN A 1123 -0.79 -18.02 34.44
C ASN A 1123 0.75 -18.08 34.46
N ALA A 1124 1.42 -17.82 33.33
CA ALA A 1124 2.88 -17.73 33.25
C ALA A 1124 3.43 -16.32 33.55
N MET A 1125 2.56 -15.36 33.89
CA MET A 1125 2.89 -13.97 34.18
C MET A 1125 2.43 -13.59 35.59
N LYS A 1126 2.96 -12.48 36.11
CA LYS A 1126 2.61 -11.93 37.42
C LYS A 1126 2.02 -10.54 37.28
N LYS A 1127 1.18 -10.17 38.23
CA LYS A 1127 0.71 -8.78 38.36
C LYS A 1127 1.92 -7.84 38.49
N GLY A 1128 1.96 -6.80 37.65
CA GLY A 1128 3.06 -5.84 37.55
C GLY A 1128 4.13 -6.18 36.52
N ASP A 1129 4.07 -7.35 35.87
CA ASP A 1129 4.94 -7.64 34.73
C ASP A 1129 4.63 -6.66 33.59
N ILE A 1130 5.68 -6.19 32.91
CA ILE A 1130 5.58 -5.25 31.79
C ILE A 1130 6.11 -5.93 30.53
N TYR A 1131 5.36 -5.80 29.44
CA TYR A 1131 5.82 -6.16 28.11
C TYR A 1131 5.47 -5.09 27.09
N THR A 1132 6.17 -5.05 25.96
CA THR A 1132 5.90 -4.11 24.86
C THR A 1132 5.23 -4.85 23.70
N ALA A 1133 4.15 -4.30 23.14
CA ALA A 1133 3.46 -4.87 21.98
C ALA A 1133 3.04 -3.81 20.97
N PRO A 1134 2.88 -4.17 19.69
CA PRO A 1134 2.41 -3.24 18.67
C PRO A 1134 0.90 -2.99 18.81
N ILE A 1135 0.51 -1.75 18.52
CA ILE A 1135 -0.86 -1.32 18.29
C ILE A 1135 -0.93 -0.85 16.84
N GLY A 1136 -1.66 -1.61 16.03
CA GLY A 1136 -1.94 -1.34 14.62
C GLY A 1136 -3.44 -1.45 14.39
N THR A 1137 -4.20 -0.35 14.56
CA THR A 1137 -5.66 -0.39 14.44
C THR A 1137 -6.28 0.96 14.11
N TYR A 1138 -7.39 0.91 13.37
CA TYR A 1138 -8.29 2.05 13.13
C TYR A 1138 -9.38 2.17 14.21
N GLU A 1139 -9.79 1.05 14.81
CA GLU A 1139 -10.79 0.97 15.88
C GLU A 1139 -10.18 0.31 17.12
N GLY A 1140 -9.45 1.09 17.92
CA GLY A 1140 -8.80 0.63 19.14
C GLY A 1140 -9.37 1.21 20.43
N ARG A 1141 -10.31 2.16 20.35
CA ARG A 1141 -10.77 2.93 21.51
C ARG A 1141 -11.83 2.15 22.29
N LEU A 1142 -11.44 1.54 23.40
CA LEU A 1142 -12.39 0.84 24.27
C LEU A 1142 -13.30 1.82 25.00
N LEU A 1143 -14.61 1.66 24.77
CA LEU A 1143 -15.68 2.38 25.45
C LEU A 1143 -16.52 1.39 26.24
N ILE A 1144 -16.94 1.80 27.45
CA ILE A 1144 -17.74 0.99 28.36
C ILE A 1144 -18.85 1.89 28.90
N GLY A 1145 -20.11 1.46 28.73
CA GLY A 1145 -21.30 2.15 29.23
C GLY A 1145 -21.37 2.17 30.75
N GLU A 1146 -22.06 3.16 31.32
CA GLU A 1146 -22.16 3.34 32.78
C GLU A 1146 -22.91 2.19 33.47
N ASP A 1147 -23.88 1.59 32.79
CA ASP A 1147 -24.66 0.44 33.28
C ASP A 1147 -23.94 -0.91 33.08
N THR A 1148 -22.76 -0.92 32.46
CA THR A 1148 -21.98 -2.14 32.22
C THR A 1148 -21.32 -2.59 33.51
N ASN A 1149 -21.65 -3.80 33.96
CA ASN A 1149 -21.12 -4.37 35.19
C ASN A 1149 -19.71 -4.95 34.95
N LEU A 1150 -18.71 -4.07 34.86
CA LEU A 1150 -17.30 -4.45 34.80
C LEU A 1150 -16.72 -4.61 36.21
N ASP A 1151 -16.18 -5.79 36.50
CA ASP A 1151 -15.42 -6.04 37.73
C ASP A 1151 -13.93 -5.70 37.55
N GLU A 1152 -13.27 -5.19 38.60
CA GLU A 1152 -11.82 -4.90 38.58
C GLU A 1152 -10.99 -6.12 38.14
N SER A 1153 -11.41 -7.33 38.51
CA SER A 1153 -10.73 -8.57 38.15
C SER A 1153 -10.81 -8.91 36.65
N GLN A 1154 -11.70 -8.28 35.88
CA GLN A 1154 -11.76 -8.51 34.44
C GLN A 1154 -10.71 -7.71 33.67
N ILE A 1155 -10.12 -6.69 34.29
CA ILE A 1155 -9.07 -5.86 33.68
C ILE A 1155 -7.75 -6.64 33.72
N ALA A 1156 -7.40 -7.24 32.59
CA ALA A 1156 -6.21 -8.08 32.48
C ALA A 1156 -4.93 -7.24 32.35
N THR A 1157 -4.95 -6.21 31.50
CA THR A 1157 -3.78 -5.36 31.23
C THR A 1157 -4.16 -3.90 31.02
N LYS A 1158 -3.19 -3.00 31.25
CA LYS A 1158 -3.31 -1.56 30.99
C LYS A 1158 -2.09 -1.01 30.26
N LEU A 1159 -2.32 0.02 29.46
CA LEU A 1159 -1.30 0.90 28.90
C LEU A 1159 -0.76 1.80 30.02
N ILE A 1160 0.57 1.95 30.13
CA ILE A 1160 1.19 2.68 31.26
C ILE A 1160 1.99 3.92 30.89
N ALA A 1161 2.40 4.07 29.63
CA ALA A 1161 3.19 5.22 29.17
C ALA A 1161 2.34 6.21 28.37
N LYS A 1162 1.62 5.69 27.37
CA LYS A 1162 0.73 6.44 26.49
C LYS A 1162 -0.51 5.61 26.16
N ASN A 1163 -1.60 6.29 25.86
CA ASN A 1163 -2.84 5.69 25.41
C ASN A 1163 -3.21 6.24 24.02
N PRO A 1164 -2.60 5.71 22.94
CA PRO A 1164 -2.76 6.25 21.59
C PRO A 1164 -4.18 6.04 21.03
N THR A 1165 -4.97 5.12 21.59
CA THR A 1165 -6.34 4.88 21.15
C THR A 1165 -7.36 5.74 21.90
N GLY A 1166 -7.01 6.24 23.09
CA GLY A 1166 -7.93 6.91 24.02
C GLY A 1166 -8.88 5.96 24.73
N SER A 1167 -8.47 4.70 24.95
CA SER A 1167 -9.25 3.68 25.65
C SER A 1167 -9.52 4.06 27.10
N ILE A 1168 -10.75 3.84 27.57
CA ILE A 1168 -11.16 4.16 28.95
C ILE A 1168 -10.24 3.53 30.00
N SER A 1169 -9.87 4.31 31.03
CA SER A 1169 -8.99 3.87 32.14
C SER A 1169 -7.68 3.21 31.68
N ASN A 1170 -7.20 3.55 30.47
CA ASN A 1170 -6.03 2.96 29.82
C ASN A 1170 -6.09 1.44 29.67
N ILE A 1171 -7.28 0.86 29.64
CA ILE A 1171 -7.48 -0.58 29.52
C ILE A 1171 -7.02 -1.04 28.13
N GLU A 1172 -6.15 -2.04 28.10
CA GLU A 1172 -5.66 -2.65 26.85
C GLU A 1172 -6.35 -3.99 26.56
N SER A 1173 -6.55 -4.81 27.59
CA SER A 1173 -7.24 -6.09 27.46
C SER A 1173 -8.24 -6.33 28.59
N LEU A 1174 -9.29 -7.08 28.25
CA LEU A 1174 -10.32 -7.52 29.17
C LEU A 1174 -10.49 -9.03 29.12
N THR A 1175 -10.96 -9.59 30.23
CA THR A 1175 -11.33 -11.00 30.33
C THR A 1175 -12.79 -11.18 30.72
N SER A 1176 -13.38 -12.34 30.42
CA SER A 1176 -14.62 -12.79 31.07
C SER A 1176 -14.42 -12.85 32.59
N PHE A 1177 -15.51 -12.79 33.35
CA PHE A 1177 -15.45 -12.85 34.83
C PHE A 1177 -14.74 -14.10 35.38
N ASP A 1178 -14.78 -15.22 34.65
CA ASP A 1178 -14.05 -16.46 35.00
C ASP A 1178 -12.63 -16.54 34.40
N GLY A 1179 -12.21 -15.52 33.65
CA GLY A 1179 -10.89 -15.38 33.04
C GLY A 1179 -10.67 -16.15 31.73
N ARG A 1180 -11.59 -17.00 31.27
CA ARG A 1180 -11.36 -17.95 30.15
C ARG A 1180 -11.46 -17.33 28.75
N VAL A 1181 -12.19 -16.22 28.62
CA VAL A 1181 -12.27 -15.43 27.39
C VAL A 1181 -11.37 -14.21 27.56
N LEU A 1182 -10.43 -13.98 26.66
CA LEU A 1182 -9.53 -12.82 26.64
C LEU A 1182 -9.68 -12.07 25.32
N GLY A 1183 -9.75 -10.75 25.40
CA GLY A 1183 -9.68 -9.87 24.24
C GLY A 1183 -8.62 -8.78 24.40
N THR A 1184 -7.80 -8.54 23.37
CA THR A 1184 -6.70 -7.56 23.39
C THR A 1184 -6.83 -6.53 22.26
N ILE A 1185 -6.44 -5.29 22.54
CA ILE A 1185 -6.30 -4.24 21.51
C ILE A 1185 -4.97 -4.42 20.77
N SER A 1186 -3.90 -4.73 21.51
CA SER A 1186 -2.57 -4.93 20.93
C SER A 1186 -2.53 -6.17 20.05
N SER A 1187 -1.79 -6.07 18.94
CA SER A 1187 -1.50 -7.18 18.02
C SER A 1187 -0.35 -8.02 18.55
N ILE A 1188 -0.58 -8.61 19.73
CA ILE A 1188 0.42 -9.33 20.53
C ILE A 1188 0.98 -10.57 19.84
N ASP A 1189 0.29 -11.08 18.83
CA ASP A 1189 0.69 -12.18 17.95
C ASP A 1189 1.75 -11.80 16.90
N ARG A 1190 2.08 -10.51 16.78
CA ARG A 1190 3.06 -10.00 15.81
C ARG A 1190 4.46 -9.81 16.39
N ILE A 1191 4.70 -10.21 17.64
CA ILE A 1191 6.03 -10.22 18.26
C ILE A 1191 6.71 -11.56 18.00
N ASP A 1192 7.93 -11.51 17.48
CA ASP A 1192 8.76 -12.69 17.23
C ASP A 1192 10.26 -12.34 17.34
N THR A 1193 11.10 -13.36 17.39
CA THR A 1193 12.55 -13.23 17.55
C THR A 1193 13.17 -12.47 16.39
N GLY A 1194 13.93 -11.42 16.73
CA GLY A 1194 14.70 -10.61 15.78
C GLY A 1194 13.91 -9.50 15.08
N LEU A 1195 12.60 -9.40 15.31
CA LEU A 1195 11.78 -8.31 14.78
C LEU A 1195 12.06 -6.98 15.49
N TYR A 1196 11.71 -5.88 14.83
CA TYR A 1196 11.69 -4.52 15.38
C TYR A 1196 12.99 -4.10 16.12
N LYS A 1197 14.16 -4.38 15.53
CA LYS A 1197 15.50 -4.12 16.10
C LYS A 1197 15.74 -2.67 16.53
N ASN A 1198 14.99 -1.73 15.97
CA ASN A 1198 15.05 -0.31 16.33
C ASN A 1198 14.03 0.11 17.39
N ILE A 1199 13.30 -0.82 18.02
CA ILE A 1199 12.34 -0.56 19.10
C ILE A 1199 12.85 -1.16 20.41
N ASP A 1200 12.67 -0.42 21.51
CA ASP A 1200 12.98 -0.89 22.86
C ASP A 1200 11.87 -1.82 23.38
N ILE A 1201 11.87 -3.08 22.90
CA ILE A 1201 10.91 -4.10 23.34
C ILE A 1201 11.29 -4.62 24.73
N LYS A 1202 10.35 -4.51 25.68
CA LYS A 1202 10.49 -5.00 27.05
C LYS A 1202 9.71 -6.30 27.23
N GLY A 1203 10.24 -7.18 28.07
CA GLY A 1203 9.55 -8.39 28.52
C GLY A 1203 9.11 -9.31 27.38
N GLU A 1204 8.22 -10.23 27.71
CA GLU A 1204 7.61 -11.15 26.74
C GLU A 1204 6.19 -11.46 27.21
N ALA A 1205 5.22 -11.36 26.31
CA ALA A 1205 3.85 -11.77 26.59
C ALA A 1205 3.72 -13.29 26.50
N LYS A 1206 3.44 -13.95 27.63
CA LYS A 1206 3.36 -15.42 27.70
C LYS A 1206 1.95 -15.97 27.58
N ILE A 1207 1.08 -15.27 26.85
CA ILE A 1207 -0.34 -15.61 26.81
C ILE A 1207 -0.63 -16.90 26.03
N PHE A 1208 0.07 -17.13 24.93
CA PHE A 1208 -0.09 -18.33 24.10
C PHE A 1208 0.38 -19.58 24.84
N GLU A 1209 1.56 -19.50 25.48
CA GLU A 1209 2.07 -20.57 26.35
C GLU A 1209 1.12 -20.86 27.50
N SER A 1210 0.58 -19.83 28.15
CA SER A 1210 -0.33 -19.98 29.29
C SER A 1210 -1.64 -20.66 28.86
N GLY A 1211 -2.18 -20.26 27.71
CA GLY A 1211 -3.39 -20.86 27.13
C GLY A 1211 -3.23 -22.35 26.77
N ILE A 1212 -2.07 -22.75 26.22
CA ILE A 1212 -1.77 -24.16 25.94
C ILE A 1212 -1.58 -24.94 27.25
N LYS A 1213 -0.76 -24.44 28.18
CA LYS A 1213 -0.45 -25.09 29.48
C LYS A 1213 -1.67 -25.26 30.38
N TYR A 1214 -2.76 -24.54 30.12
CA TYR A 1214 -4.02 -24.69 30.85
C TYR A 1214 -4.57 -26.13 30.80
N PHE A 1215 -4.30 -26.85 29.71
CA PHE A 1215 -4.81 -28.20 29.47
C PHE A 1215 -3.84 -29.33 29.87
N ASP A 1216 -2.70 -29.03 30.49
CA ASP A 1216 -1.67 -30.00 30.90
C ASP A 1216 -2.02 -30.84 32.15
#